data_AF-A0A834MHM4-F1
#
_entry.id   AF-A0A834MHM4-F1
#
_cell.length_a   1.000
_cell.length_b   1.000
_cell.length_c   1.000
_cell.angle_alpha   90.00
_cell.angle_beta   90.00
_cell.angle_gamma   90.00
#
_symmetry.space_group_name_H-M   'P 1'
#
loop_
_entity.id
_entity.type
_entity.pdbx_description
1 polymer ?
#
loop_
_entity_poly.entity_id
_entity_poly.type
_entity_poly.pdbx_seq_one_letter_code
_entity_poly.pdbx_strand_id
1 'polypeptide(L)'
;MKERSSDRLSLVRSTRRLIRLLSSSADQVALFDLIAYYLEIFAVLLNIVTMENGEKTDKENQEPAQPDNQGPDDKEPPQPDIVQKSIGVLGKWHIWICLAIFLVKFPVAWHQLSIVFVAPRMEFSCFNASLDKCDPSCSLHIFNRSIFTDTIISEWDLVCSRKYLADFAQMVTMLGILFGNMVFGYLSDKYGRKNPLLWAVILQATSGTIAGFSPWFPLFLLMRFLAALATGGTMVTSFVLTMELIGTQWRTIICILYQIPFNLGHLLLPVISYFLRDWRYFQAAISLPSIILVFYYWVLPESPRWLLAGGKKEQAIDVLETAAKHNGLPTKNIRTDVDEYFQRKGDSEETEKRKGNIMDLVRTPIMRTYTIAVCFNWIVCGLCFFGVSQFIGQLGGNIFLNVALSAVIQLPSTFFACWSTKAWGRKLTLIFANILSGVSLLLIGFVPSDPAWIKPTLSTAGMFGLALAFPTVYIYSGELFPTMVRNIGVGTSSMCARIGSMVAPFVASLVTIEPWIPPIIFGIVPLIGAVLCLKLPETLDCKLPDTVEEAEMFEVNSRNKKTEKSDTNSTQMVQFWFLLMTMLSKILNPLLVISFLFYINLSRSQSIAYKKCLEYSEAVYQKEDYVGGRIIKETRSKIMPQCALFDNPLIIGGKPAKLKEFPHMAAIGFGMSEDEDIAWLCGGTLISERHVLTAAHCTVSRNGPPQKVKLGAVALNDTNSYVQIKSVDKFVNHPEYKRPKKYNDIAILFLNSPVVFSPFIRPACLNSLDTMNYNFAKATGFGKQRFGDAEGNPILFKVKLNIIQKDICEKYIVFRKREMPNGLVDSMLCAGDLEGGKDTCQGDSGGPLQVVLDEPYCMYNIIGVTSFGRLCGMKNSPGLYSRVSHFVSWIESVIWP
;
A
#
# COMPACT_ATOMS: atom_id res chain seq x y z
N MET A 1 32.97 -11.42 -20.95
CA MET A 1 31.99 -10.83 -19.99
C MET A 1 30.54 -10.91 -20.46
N LYS A 2 30.23 -10.75 -21.77
CA LYS A 2 28.87 -10.93 -22.32
C LYS A 2 28.30 -12.36 -22.22
N GLU A 3 29.13 -13.41 -22.28
CA GLU A 3 28.65 -14.80 -22.16
C GLU A 3 28.20 -15.17 -20.74
N ARG A 4 28.91 -14.71 -19.69
CA ARG A 4 28.58 -15.01 -18.29
C ARG A 4 27.30 -14.34 -17.77
N SER A 5 26.77 -13.31 -18.46
CA SER A 5 25.46 -12.71 -18.13
C SER A 5 24.31 -13.43 -18.83
N SER A 6 24.56 -14.03 -19.99
CA SER A 6 23.59 -14.88 -20.71
C SER A 6 23.25 -16.13 -19.91
N ASP A 7 24.26 -16.78 -19.32
CA ASP A 7 24.09 -18.02 -18.56
C ASP A 7 23.29 -17.83 -17.26
N ARG A 8 23.43 -16.68 -16.58
CA ARG A 8 22.66 -16.39 -15.35
C ARG A 8 21.19 -16.04 -15.63
N LEU A 9 20.90 -15.37 -16.75
CA LEU A 9 19.52 -15.18 -17.20
C LEU A 9 18.87 -16.50 -17.64
N SER A 10 19.65 -17.45 -18.15
CA SER A 10 19.16 -18.78 -18.53
C SER A 10 18.69 -19.60 -17.32
N LEU A 11 19.39 -19.46 -16.18
CA LEU A 11 19.04 -20.11 -14.92
C LEU A 11 17.71 -19.56 -14.39
N VAL A 12 17.52 -18.23 -14.37
CA VAL A 12 16.27 -17.57 -13.94
C VAL A 12 15.08 -17.95 -14.85
N ARG A 13 15.30 -18.04 -16.16
CA ARG A 13 14.26 -18.51 -17.10
C ARG A 13 13.90 -19.98 -16.90
N SER A 14 14.87 -20.81 -16.57
CA SER A 14 14.66 -22.24 -16.28
C SER A 14 13.91 -22.43 -14.96
N THR A 15 14.22 -21.65 -13.92
CA THR A 15 13.47 -21.64 -12.66
C THR A 15 12.03 -21.16 -12.85
N ARG A 16 11.79 -20.10 -13.64
CA ARG A 16 10.42 -19.64 -14.02
C ARG A 16 9.61 -20.72 -14.73
N ARG A 17 10.26 -21.52 -15.59
CA ARG A 17 9.61 -22.63 -16.30
C ARG A 17 9.26 -23.79 -15.38
N LEU A 18 10.17 -24.15 -14.47
CA LEU A 18 9.97 -25.25 -13.51
C LEU A 18 8.85 -24.92 -12.51
N ILE A 19 8.75 -23.66 -12.07
CA ILE A 19 7.74 -23.19 -11.10
C ILE A 19 6.34 -23.13 -11.72
N ARG A 20 6.21 -22.71 -12.99
CA ARG A 20 4.93 -22.74 -13.73
C ARG A 20 4.38 -24.15 -13.95
N LEU A 21 5.25 -25.16 -13.92
CA LEU A 21 4.87 -26.56 -14.08
C LEU A 21 4.43 -27.23 -12.76
N LEU A 22 4.67 -26.59 -11.61
CA LEU A 22 4.40 -27.15 -10.28
C LEU A 22 3.25 -26.45 -9.51
N SER A 23 2.62 -25.42 -10.09
CA SER A 23 1.64 -24.56 -9.41
C SER A 23 0.23 -24.70 -10.00
N SER A 24 -0.79 -24.85 -9.16
CA SER A 24 -2.19 -25.10 -9.56
C SER A 24 -3.13 -23.89 -9.45
N SER A 25 -2.64 -22.71 -9.04
CA SER A 25 -3.44 -21.47 -8.96
C SER A 25 -2.64 -20.22 -9.36
N ALA A 26 -3.32 -19.23 -9.95
CA ALA A 26 -2.73 -17.96 -10.36
C ALA A 26 -2.11 -17.17 -9.17
N ASP A 27 -2.63 -17.38 -7.97
CA ASP A 27 -2.20 -16.70 -6.75
C ASP A 27 -0.82 -17.18 -6.25
N GLN A 28 -0.49 -18.46 -6.47
CA GLN A 28 0.84 -18.99 -6.14
C GLN A 28 1.92 -18.47 -7.10
N VAL A 29 1.57 -18.28 -8.38
CA VAL A 29 2.49 -17.72 -9.39
C VAL A 29 2.91 -16.29 -9.02
N ALA A 30 1.99 -15.47 -8.50
CA ALA A 30 2.28 -14.10 -8.08
C ALA A 30 3.25 -14.02 -6.87
N LEU A 31 3.12 -14.91 -5.89
CA LEU A 31 4.03 -14.99 -4.73
C LEU A 31 5.46 -15.38 -5.16
N PHE A 32 5.59 -16.31 -6.11
CA PHE A 32 6.90 -16.73 -6.63
C PHE A 32 7.50 -15.71 -7.61
N ASP A 33 6.69 -14.99 -8.38
CA ASP A 33 7.16 -13.87 -9.19
C ASP A 33 7.64 -12.69 -8.32
N LEU A 34 7.02 -12.47 -7.15
CA LEU A 34 7.50 -11.51 -6.15
C LEU A 34 8.89 -11.93 -5.61
N ILE A 35 9.08 -13.21 -5.27
CA ILE A 35 10.37 -13.77 -4.84
C ILE A 35 11.43 -13.64 -5.95
N ALA A 36 11.07 -13.89 -7.21
CA ALA A 36 11.96 -13.71 -8.35
C ALA A 36 12.34 -12.24 -8.58
N TYR A 37 11.42 -11.31 -8.30
CA TYR A 37 11.65 -9.86 -8.37
C TYR A 37 12.61 -9.37 -7.28
N TYR A 38 12.54 -9.91 -6.05
CA TYR A 38 13.55 -9.67 -5.00
C TYR A 38 14.96 -10.09 -5.44
N LEU A 39 15.07 -11.20 -6.17
CA LEU A 39 16.35 -11.70 -6.71
C LEU A 39 16.88 -10.85 -7.87
N GLU A 40 16.01 -10.21 -8.66
CA GLU A 40 16.40 -9.28 -9.73
C GLU A 40 16.89 -7.92 -9.18
N ILE A 41 16.23 -7.37 -8.16
CA ILE A 41 16.70 -6.15 -7.45
C ILE A 41 18.07 -6.41 -6.82
N PHE A 42 18.26 -7.60 -6.24
CA PHE A 42 19.54 -8.05 -5.70
C PHE A 42 20.65 -8.05 -6.78
N ALA A 43 20.35 -8.47 -8.01
CA ALA A 43 21.30 -8.44 -9.13
C ALA A 43 21.64 -7.01 -9.61
N VAL A 44 20.69 -6.07 -9.52
CA VAL A 44 20.93 -4.66 -9.87
C VAL A 44 21.81 -3.95 -8.85
N LEU A 45 21.59 -4.20 -7.54
CA LEU A 45 22.47 -3.68 -6.47
C LEU A 45 23.90 -4.23 -6.59
N LEU A 46 24.06 -5.49 -7.03
CA LEU A 46 25.35 -6.12 -7.35
C LEU A 46 26.11 -5.41 -8.49
N ASN A 47 25.40 -4.85 -9.48
CA ASN A 47 26.02 -4.12 -10.59
C ASN A 47 26.45 -2.70 -10.18
N ILE A 48 25.74 -2.05 -9.25
CA ILE A 48 26.06 -0.68 -8.82
C ILE A 48 27.38 -0.64 -8.02
N VAL A 49 27.59 -1.60 -7.13
CA VAL A 49 28.81 -1.64 -6.30
C VAL A 49 30.05 -2.09 -7.08
N THR A 50 29.86 -2.81 -8.20
CA THR A 50 30.97 -3.26 -9.05
C THR A 50 31.46 -2.21 -10.05
N MET A 51 30.64 -1.19 -10.37
CA MET A 51 31.03 -0.15 -11.33
C MET A 51 31.98 0.90 -10.74
N GLU A 52 31.95 1.18 -9.43
CA GLU A 52 32.82 2.20 -8.81
C GLU A 52 34.27 1.70 -8.60
N ASN A 53 34.47 0.37 -8.59
CA ASN A 53 35.81 -0.24 -8.45
C ASN A 53 36.61 -0.25 -9.75
N GLY A 54 35.97 -0.08 -10.91
CA GLY A 54 36.63 -0.07 -12.22
C GLY A 54 37.37 1.24 -12.53
N GLU A 55 37.00 2.35 -11.89
CA GLU A 55 37.62 3.67 -12.17
C GLU A 55 38.70 4.07 -11.15
N LYS A 56 38.73 3.46 -9.96
CA LYS A 56 39.74 3.77 -8.93
C LYS A 56 40.97 2.86 -8.93
N THR A 57 40.85 1.63 -9.44
CA THR A 57 42.00 0.70 -9.49
C THR A 57 43.07 1.11 -10.52
N ASP A 58 42.76 2.02 -11.45
CA ASP A 58 43.72 2.51 -12.44
C ASP A 58 44.51 3.77 -11.99
N LYS A 59 44.22 4.35 -10.81
CA LYS A 59 44.87 5.59 -10.34
C LYS A 59 45.79 5.46 -9.12
N GLU A 60 45.90 4.29 -8.50
CA GLU A 60 46.70 4.07 -7.27
C GLU A 60 48.05 3.37 -7.50
N ASN A 61 48.52 3.24 -8.76
CA ASN A 61 49.86 2.72 -9.08
C ASN A 61 50.83 3.85 -9.49
N GLN A 62 51.05 4.83 -8.61
CA GLN A 62 52.21 5.74 -8.71
C GLN A 62 53.02 5.70 -7.42
N GLU A 63 54.33 5.51 -7.58
CA GLU A 63 55.33 5.26 -6.55
C GLU A 63 55.29 6.28 -5.39
N PRO A 64 55.58 5.86 -4.15
CA PRO A 64 55.71 6.78 -3.03
C PRO A 64 57.00 7.60 -3.15
N ALA A 65 56.86 8.93 -3.10
CA ALA A 65 57.97 9.87 -2.97
C ALA A 65 58.67 9.73 -1.61
N GLN A 66 60.00 9.97 -1.61
CA GLN A 66 60.90 9.88 -0.45
C GLN A 66 60.48 10.81 0.71
N PRO A 67 60.74 10.42 1.98
CA PRO A 67 60.45 11.27 3.13
C PRO A 67 61.60 12.25 3.39
N ASP A 68 61.28 13.55 3.42
CA ASP A 68 62.14 14.61 3.95
C ASP A 68 62.08 14.64 5.48
N ASN A 69 63.24 14.91 6.09
CA ASN A 69 63.50 15.00 7.52
C ASN A 69 62.58 15.99 8.26
N GLN A 70 61.90 15.55 9.33
CA GLN A 70 61.37 16.42 10.39
C GLN A 70 61.64 15.82 11.78
N GLY A 71 61.94 16.72 12.73
CA GLY A 71 62.57 16.47 14.02
C GLY A 71 61.68 15.88 15.12
N PRO A 72 62.23 15.72 16.34
CA PRO A 72 61.76 14.76 17.32
C PRO A 72 60.74 15.41 18.27
N ASP A 73 59.45 15.38 17.94
CA ASP A 73 58.39 15.52 18.96
C ASP A 73 56.98 15.07 18.52
N ASP A 74 56.88 14.12 17.59
CA ASP A 74 55.60 13.56 17.17
C ASP A 74 55.34 12.21 17.84
N LYS A 75 54.31 12.18 18.70
CA LYS A 75 53.65 10.94 19.13
C LYS A 75 53.35 10.12 17.88
N GLU A 76 53.76 8.85 17.88
CA GLU A 76 53.58 7.91 16.77
C GLU A 76 52.19 8.05 16.11
N PRO A 77 52.10 8.05 14.76
CA PRO A 77 50.82 8.05 14.08
C PRO A 77 50.01 6.82 14.54
N PRO A 78 48.68 6.96 14.76
CA PRO A 78 47.86 5.85 15.21
C PRO A 78 47.97 4.68 14.21
N GLN A 79 48.52 3.56 14.66
CA GLN A 79 48.75 2.40 13.80
C GLN A 79 47.43 1.89 13.19
N PRO A 80 47.45 1.43 11.91
CA PRO A 80 46.25 1.01 11.21
C PRO A 80 45.59 -0.19 11.90
N ASP A 81 44.26 -0.15 12.03
CA ASP A 81 43.42 -1.24 12.54
C ASP A 81 43.83 -2.58 11.90
N ILE A 82 44.28 -3.55 12.71
CA ILE A 82 44.73 -4.88 12.28
C ILE A 82 43.72 -5.57 11.36
N VAL A 83 42.43 -5.36 11.61
CA VAL A 83 41.36 -5.89 10.77
C VAL A 83 41.46 -5.26 9.38
N GLN A 84 41.53 -3.93 9.30
CA GLN A 84 41.66 -3.21 8.03
C GLN A 84 42.96 -3.54 7.28
N LYS A 85 44.07 -3.76 8.00
CA LYS A 85 45.35 -4.22 7.43
C LYS A 85 45.21 -5.62 6.80
N SER A 86 44.47 -6.52 7.46
CA SER A 86 44.35 -7.92 7.06
C SER A 86 43.37 -8.15 5.90
N ILE A 87 42.20 -7.49 5.93
CA ILE A 87 41.10 -7.75 4.97
C ILE A 87 40.84 -6.61 4.00
N GLY A 88 41.54 -5.47 4.14
CA GLY A 88 41.36 -4.26 3.34
C GLY A 88 40.20 -3.38 3.83
N VAL A 89 40.03 -2.21 3.20
CA VAL A 89 39.00 -1.23 3.61
C VAL A 89 37.60 -1.57 3.08
N LEU A 90 37.52 -2.00 1.82
CA LEU A 90 36.31 -2.48 1.15
C LEU A 90 36.72 -3.41 0.00
N GLY A 91 36.18 -4.63 -0.04
CA GLY A 91 36.54 -5.67 -1.00
C GLY A 91 35.32 -6.50 -1.42
N LYS A 92 35.49 -7.45 -2.34
CA LYS A 92 34.39 -8.28 -2.86
C LYS A 92 33.67 -9.06 -1.76
N TRP A 93 34.42 -9.55 -0.76
CA TRP A 93 33.87 -10.24 0.38
C TRP A 93 32.98 -9.33 1.23
N HIS A 94 33.46 -8.11 1.54
CA HIS A 94 32.69 -7.12 2.30
C HIS A 94 31.35 -6.81 1.63
N ILE A 95 31.36 -6.61 0.31
CA ILE A 95 30.15 -6.30 -0.47
C ILE A 95 29.15 -7.46 -0.40
N TRP A 96 29.61 -8.69 -0.61
CA TRP A 96 28.76 -9.88 -0.54
C TRP A 96 28.13 -10.08 0.83
N ILE A 97 28.91 -9.94 1.91
CA ILE A 97 28.40 -10.08 3.28
C ILE A 97 27.45 -8.92 3.63
N CYS A 98 27.76 -7.68 3.23
CA CYS A 98 26.86 -6.54 3.46
C CYS A 98 25.52 -6.76 2.74
N LEU A 99 25.54 -7.17 1.46
CA LEU A 99 24.32 -7.47 0.71
C LEU A 99 23.50 -8.60 1.37
N ALA A 100 24.17 -9.63 1.90
CA ALA A 100 23.50 -10.67 2.66
C ALA A 100 22.84 -10.10 3.92
N ILE A 101 23.57 -9.34 4.75
CA ILE A 101 23.04 -8.71 5.98
C ILE A 101 21.86 -7.79 5.65
N PHE A 102 21.93 -7.03 4.56
CA PHE A 102 20.92 -6.06 4.13
C PHE A 102 19.55 -6.70 3.90
N LEU A 103 19.47 -8.00 3.58
CA LEU A 103 18.20 -8.70 3.40
C LEU A 103 17.33 -8.70 4.67
N VAL A 104 17.94 -8.61 5.86
CA VAL A 104 17.20 -8.57 7.13
C VAL A 104 16.34 -7.31 7.27
N LYS A 105 16.64 -6.25 6.51
CA LYS A 105 15.92 -4.98 6.59
C LYS A 105 14.52 -5.03 5.97
N PHE A 106 14.27 -5.97 5.06
CA PHE A 106 12.92 -6.19 4.50
C PHE A 106 11.91 -6.60 5.57
N PRO A 107 12.10 -7.70 6.32
CA PRO A 107 11.17 -8.06 7.39
C PRO A 107 11.15 -7.05 8.52
N VAL A 108 12.25 -6.34 8.79
CA VAL A 108 12.25 -5.21 9.73
C VAL A 108 11.24 -4.14 9.28
N ALA A 109 11.27 -3.72 8.01
CA ALA A 109 10.32 -2.76 7.47
C ALA A 109 8.88 -3.28 7.53
N TRP A 110 8.65 -4.54 7.14
CA TRP A 110 7.31 -5.11 7.12
C TRP A 110 6.68 -5.19 8.50
N HIS A 111 7.37 -5.78 9.48
CA HIS A 111 6.82 -5.89 10.83
C HIS A 111 6.63 -4.52 11.49
N GLN A 112 7.52 -3.56 11.23
CA GLN A 112 7.47 -2.24 11.85
C GLN A 112 6.37 -1.33 11.28
N LEU A 113 6.03 -1.49 9.99
CA LEU A 113 5.10 -0.61 9.26
C LEU A 113 3.78 -1.28 8.83
N SER A 114 3.61 -2.59 9.07
CA SER A 114 2.42 -3.37 8.69
C SER A 114 1.10 -2.86 9.24
N ILE A 115 1.09 -2.08 10.33
CA ILE A 115 -0.14 -1.63 11.00
C ILE A 115 -1.10 -0.89 10.07
N VAL A 116 -0.58 -0.16 9.08
CA VAL A 116 -1.37 0.62 8.12
C VAL A 116 -2.33 -0.26 7.32
N PHE A 117 -1.97 -1.52 7.09
CA PHE A 117 -2.77 -2.50 6.35
C PHE A 117 -3.45 -3.54 7.26
N VAL A 118 -2.94 -3.73 8.48
CA VAL A 118 -3.53 -4.65 9.47
C VAL A 118 -4.73 -4.00 10.17
N ALA A 119 -4.61 -2.72 10.50
CA ALA A 119 -5.61 -1.92 11.18
C ALA A 119 -5.91 -0.61 10.41
N PRO A 120 -6.28 -0.68 9.12
CA PRO A 120 -6.64 0.51 8.35
C PRO A 120 -7.92 1.12 8.93
N ARG A 121 -8.13 2.41 8.70
CA ARG A 121 -9.41 3.04 9.05
C ARG A 121 -10.51 2.39 8.21
N MET A 122 -11.56 1.89 8.85
CA MET A 122 -12.73 1.32 8.18
C MET A 122 -13.99 2.10 8.50
N GLU A 123 -14.87 2.20 7.50
CA GLU A 123 -16.21 2.72 7.70
C GLU A 123 -17.10 1.61 8.25
N PHE A 124 -17.92 1.96 9.25
CA PHE A 124 -18.84 1.03 9.88
C PHE A 124 -20.17 1.71 10.22
N SER A 125 -21.18 0.87 10.46
CA SER A 125 -22.53 1.27 10.86
C SER A 125 -23.09 0.25 11.87
N CYS A 126 -24.08 0.67 12.66
CA CYS A 126 -24.80 -0.26 13.52
C CYS A 126 -25.75 -1.12 12.68
N PHE A 127 -25.93 -2.40 13.03
CA PHE A 127 -26.92 -3.28 12.40
C PHE A 127 -28.33 -2.68 12.44
N ASN A 128 -28.67 -1.99 13.53
CA ASN A 128 -29.90 -1.21 13.62
C ASN A 128 -29.66 0.21 13.10
N ALA A 129 -30.13 0.50 11.88
CA ALA A 129 -29.95 1.78 11.20
C ALA A 129 -30.54 3.00 11.94
N SER A 130 -31.40 2.77 12.94
CA SER A 130 -31.99 3.82 13.77
C SER A 130 -31.08 4.28 14.92
N LEU A 131 -30.05 3.50 15.25
CA LEU A 131 -29.10 3.79 16.32
C LEU A 131 -27.85 4.47 15.74
N ASP A 132 -27.26 5.36 16.54
CA ASP A 132 -25.95 5.91 16.19
C ASP A 132 -24.89 4.81 16.19
N LYS A 133 -23.82 5.02 15.41
CA LYS A 133 -22.75 4.04 15.17
C LYS A 133 -22.04 3.57 16.44
N CYS A 134 -22.10 4.35 17.51
CA CYS A 134 -21.51 4.05 18.82
C CYS A 134 -22.54 4.07 19.96
N ASP A 135 -23.82 3.84 19.67
CA ASP A 135 -24.85 3.72 20.70
C ASP A 135 -24.58 2.48 21.60
N PRO A 136 -24.66 2.58 22.93
CA PRO A 136 -24.48 1.43 23.84
C PRO A 136 -25.42 0.25 23.57
N SER A 137 -26.56 0.49 22.91
CA SER A 137 -27.55 -0.51 22.55
C SER A 137 -27.22 -1.23 21.24
N CYS A 138 -26.16 -0.82 20.52
CA CYS A 138 -25.70 -1.49 19.31
C CYS A 138 -24.91 -2.75 19.67
N SER A 139 -25.51 -3.92 19.43
CA SER A 139 -24.87 -5.22 19.71
C SER A 139 -24.00 -5.74 18.56
N LEU A 140 -24.17 -5.21 17.34
CA LEU A 140 -23.47 -5.70 16.14
C LEU A 140 -23.15 -4.56 15.18
N HIS A 141 -21.87 -4.40 14.83
CA HIS A 141 -21.38 -3.46 13.84
C HIS A 141 -21.19 -4.13 12.48
N ILE A 142 -21.63 -3.46 11.42
CA ILE A 142 -21.40 -3.84 10.02
C ILE A 142 -20.28 -2.98 9.46
N PHE A 143 -19.23 -3.61 8.96
CA PHE A 143 -18.04 -2.97 8.39
C PHE A 143 -18.07 -2.95 6.87
N ASN A 144 -17.59 -1.86 6.25
CA ASN A 144 -17.39 -1.77 4.81
C ASN A 144 -16.18 -2.62 4.39
N ARG A 145 -16.41 -3.67 3.60
CA ARG A 145 -15.42 -4.66 3.15
C ARG A 145 -15.00 -4.50 1.68
N SER A 146 -15.26 -3.34 1.07
CA SER A 146 -14.95 -3.07 -0.34
C SER A 146 -13.44 -3.07 -0.65
N ILE A 147 -12.62 -2.52 0.26
CA ILE A 147 -11.17 -2.44 0.11
C ILE A 147 -10.48 -3.65 0.75
N PHE A 148 -10.77 -3.92 2.02
CA PHE A 148 -10.19 -5.01 2.80
C PHE A 148 -11.24 -6.08 3.11
N THR A 149 -10.91 -7.35 2.92
CA THR A 149 -11.85 -8.45 3.17
C THR A 149 -12.10 -8.60 4.66
N ASP A 150 -11.03 -8.63 5.46
CA ASP A 150 -11.03 -8.70 6.92
C ASP A 150 -9.81 -7.99 7.50
N THR A 151 -9.98 -7.30 8.63
CA THR A 151 -8.93 -6.62 9.39
C THR A 151 -9.04 -6.93 10.88
N ILE A 152 -8.01 -6.59 11.66
CA ILE A 152 -8.10 -6.76 13.12
C ILE A 152 -9.20 -5.91 13.75
N ILE A 153 -9.61 -4.83 13.07
CA ILE A 153 -10.69 -3.96 13.51
C ILE A 153 -12.05 -4.63 13.31
N SER A 154 -12.29 -5.25 12.14
CA SER A 154 -13.57 -5.93 11.86
C SER A 154 -13.70 -7.22 12.65
N GLU A 155 -12.60 -7.93 12.86
CA GLU A 155 -12.63 -9.25 13.50
C GLU A 155 -12.88 -9.17 15.00
N TRP A 156 -12.25 -8.20 15.69
CA TRP A 156 -12.36 -8.05 17.15
C TRP A 156 -13.18 -6.83 17.59
N ASP A 157 -13.92 -6.22 16.65
CA ASP A 157 -14.80 -5.08 16.87
C ASP A 157 -14.10 -3.92 17.62
N LEU A 158 -12.94 -3.51 17.11
CA LEU A 158 -12.08 -2.48 17.73
C LEU A 158 -12.57 -1.06 17.38
N VAL A 159 -13.84 -0.77 17.64
CA VAL A 159 -14.50 0.52 17.36
C VAL A 159 -14.99 1.21 18.64
N CYS A 160 -15.42 2.47 18.52
CA CYS A 160 -16.01 3.24 19.62
C CYS A 160 -15.14 3.24 20.89
N SER A 161 -15.63 2.73 22.02
CA SER A 161 -14.89 2.66 23.29
C SER A 161 -13.64 1.78 23.23
N ARG A 162 -13.55 0.87 22.25
CA ARG A 162 -12.42 -0.07 22.06
C ARG A 162 -11.45 0.36 20.97
N LYS A 163 -11.67 1.51 20.32
CA LYS A 163 -10.83 2.02 19.22
C LYS A 163 -9.34 2.12 19.60
N TYR A 164 -9.04 2.55 20.83
CA TYR A 164 -7.68 2.71 21.32
C TYR A 164 -6.86 1.41 21.30
N LEU A 165 -7.51 0.24 21.25
CA LEU A 165 -6.82 -1.05 21.21
C LEU A 165 -6.01 -1.24 19.93
N ALA A 166 -6.45 -0.69 18.80
CA ALA A 166 -5.67 -0.71 17.56
C ALA A 166 -4.37 0.11 17.69
N ASP A 167 -4.46 1.30 18.29
CA ASP A 167 -3.30 2.16 18.57
C ASP A 167 -2.38 1.52 19.62
N PHE A 168 -2.96 0.87 20.63
CA PHE A 168 -2.25 0.10 21.64
C PHE A 168 -1.46 -1.06 21.02
N ALA A 169 -2.00 -1.75 20.01
CA ALA A 169 -1.28 -2.82 19.32
C ALA A 169 0.02 -2.31 18.64
N GLN A 170 -0.03 -1.11 18.06
CA GLN A 170 1.17 -0.50 17.46
C GLN A 170 2.14 0.02 18.53
N MET A 171 1.63 0.57 19.63
CA MET A 171 2.46 0.95 20.77
C MET A 171 3.21 -0.25 21.35
N VAL A 172 2.53 -1.40 21.54
CA VAL A 172 3.13 -2.67 21.98
C VAL A 172 4.21 -3.15 21.02
N THR A 173 3.99 -2.98 19.71
CA THR A 173 5.00 -3.28 18.68
C THR A 173 6.24 -2.37 18.85
N MET A 174 6.06 -1.08 19.08
CA MET A 174 7.19 -0.16 19.30
C MET A 174 7.93 -0.41 20.62
N LEU A 175 7.18 -0.78 21.66
CA LEU A 175 7.73 -1.20 22.95
C LEU A 175 8.56 -2.48 22.82
N GLY A 176 8.08 -3.46 22.05
CA GLY A 176 8.83 -4.67 21.71
C GLY A 176 10.16 -4.33 21.05
N ILE A 177 10.16 -3.45 20.04
CA ILE A 177 11.40 -3.03 19.37
C ILE A 177 12.38 -2.36 20.34
N LEU A 178 11.89 -1.51 21.26
CA LEU A 178 12.72 -0.88 22.29
C LEU A 178 13.45 -1.92 23.16
N PHE A 179 12.70 -2.86 23.74
CA PHE A 179 13.29 -3.94 24.56
C PHE A 179 14.17 -4.87 23.72
N GLY A 180 13.79 -5.13 22.47
CA GLY A 180 14.57 -5.88 21.51
C GLY A 180 15.97 -5.29 21.31
N ASN A 181 16.05 -3.97 21.07
CA ASN A 181 17.31 -3.27 20.90
C ASN A 181 18.21 -3.40 22.14
N MET A 182 17.64 -3.32 23.35
CA MET A 182 18.39 -3.46 24.61
C MET A 182 18.88 -4.89 24.84
N VAL A 183 17.96 -5.85 24.79
CA VAL A 183 18.23 -7.26 25.10
C VAL A 183 19.20 -7.83 24.09
N PHE A 184 18.93 -7.70 22.79
CA PHE A 184 19.81 -8.24 21.77
C PHE A 184 21.09 -7.41 21.58
N GLY A 185 21.08 -6.11 21.92
CA GLY A 185 22.31 -5.34 22.05
C GLY A 185 23.26 -5.99 23.06
N TYR A 186 22.78 -6.20 24.30
CA TYR A 186 23.54 -6.88 25.34
C TYR A 186 23.95 -8.31 24.96
N LEU A 187 23.01 -9.11 24.41
CA LEU A 187 23.32 -10.48 23.98
C LEU A 187 24.37 -10.49 22.87
N SER A 188 24.35 -9.51 21.96
CA SER A 188 25.33 -9.41 20.87
C SER A 188 26.73 -9.07 21.37
N ASP A 189 26.83 -8.24 22.42
CA ASP A 189 28.13 -7.95 23.04
C ASP A 189 28.67 -9.17 23.80
N LYS A 190 27.80 -9.96 24.43
CA LYS A 190 28.18 -11.12 25.25
C LYS A 190 28.46 -12.39 24.45
N TYR A 191 27.61 -12.70 23.48
CA TYR A 191 27.64 -13.99 22.75
C TYR A 191 28.12 -13.87 21.30
N GLY A 192 28.52 -12.67 20.86
CA GLY A 192 28.91 -12.38 19.49
C GLY A 192 27.73 -11.87 18.66
N ARG A 193 27.98 -11.36 17.45
CA ARG A 193 26.94 -10.78 16.58
C ARG A 193 26.15 -11.86 15.84
N LYS A 194 26.78 -12.97 15.47
CA LYS A 194 26.18 -13.98 14.59
C LYS A 194 25.00 -14.71 15.25
N ASN A 195 25.21 -15.28 16.44
CA ASN A 195 24.21 -16.13 17.09
C ASN A 195 22.96 -15.37 17.56
N PRO A 196 23.07 -14.20 18.21
CA PRO A 196 21.91 -13.40 18.58
C PRO A 196 21.12 -12.90 17.37
N LEU A 197 21.78 -12.59 16.25
CA LEU A 197 21.08 -12.26 15.01
C LEU A 197 20.22 -13.44 14.53
N LEU A 198 20.73 -14.68 14.57
CA LEU A 198 19.99 -15.89 14.22
C LEU A 198 18.82 -16.17 15.16
N TRP A 199 19.04 -16.03 16.48
CA TRP A 199 17.96 -16.18 17.47
C TRP A 199 16.85 -15.17 17.23
N ALA A 200 17.19 -13.92 16.90
CA ALA A 200 16.22 -12.90 16.54
C ALA A 200 15.46 -13.27 15.26
N VAL A 201 16.13 -13.73 14.20
CA VAL A 201 15.47 -14.17 12.95
C VAL A 201 14.47 -15.31 13.22
N ILE A 202 14.87 -16.32 13.98
CA ILE A 202 13.99 -17.47 14.31
C ILE A 202 12.80 -17.00 15.15
N LEU A 203 13.03 -16.14 16.14
CA LEU A 203 11.96 -15.57 16.96
C LEU A 203 10.99 -14.74 16.11
N GLN A 204 11.48 -13.93 15.18
CA GLN A 204 10.64 -13.10 14.30
C GLN A 204 9.78 -13.97 13.38
N ALA A 205 10.37 -14.97 12.73
CA ALA A 205 9.65 -15.87 11.82
C ALA A 205 8.55 -16.65 12.56
N THR A 206 8.87 -17.25 13.71
CA THR A 206 7.92 -18.06 14.48
C THR A 206 6.80 -17.22 15.07
N SER A 207 7.12 -16.17 15.83
CA SER A 207 6.11 -15.31 16.47
C SER A 207 5.29 -14.51 15.44
N GLY A 208 5.90 -14.06 14.34
CA GLY A 208 5.20 -13.37 13.26
C GLY A 208 4.17 -14.23 12.55
N THR A 209 4.50 -15.50 12.25
CA THR A 209 3.56 -16.45 11.66
C THR A 209 2.44 -16.80 12.65
N ILE A 210 2.75 -17.08 13.93
CA ILE A 210 1.73 -17.36 14.95
C ILE A 210 0.78 -16.17 15.12
N ALA A 211 1.28 -14.92 15.01
CA ALA A 211 0.44 -13.72 15.06
C ALA A 211 -0.62 -13.67 13.94
N GLY A 212 -0.36 -14.23 12.75
CA GLY A 212 -1.37 -14.30 11.67
C GLY A 212 -2.50 -15.30 11.95
N PHE A 213 -2.20 -16.34 12.74
CA PHE A 213 -3.16 -17.39 13.10
C PHE A 213 -3.79 -17.20 14.48
N SER A 214 -3.52 -16.09 15.17
CA SER A 214 -4.04 -15.86 16.51
C SER A 214 -5.58 -15.81 16.52
N PRO A 215 -6.27 -16.63 17.34
CA PRO A 215 -7.74 -16.61 17.46
C PRO A 215 -8.28 -15.48 18.35
N TRP A 216 -7.49 -14.96 19.31
CA TRP A 216 -7.92 -13.89 20.22
C TRP A 216 -6.89 -12.76 20.31
N PHE A 217 -7.39 -11.53 20.55
CA PHE A 217 -6.61 -10.30 20.53
C PHE A 217 -5.41 -10.25 21.51
N PRO A 218 -5.50 -10.73 22.77
CA PRO A 218 -4.33 -10.78 23.65
C PRO A 218 -3.16 -11.64 23.15
N LEU A 219 -3.43 -12.78 22.50
CA LEU A 219 -2.37 -13.61 21.93
C LEU A 219 -1.75 -12.93 20.70
N PHE A 220 -2.57 -12.27 19.88
CA PHE A 220 -2.08 -11.42 18.80
C PHE A 220 -1.10 -10.36 19.32
N LEU A 221 -1.45 -9.64 20.39
CA LEU A 221 -0.58 -8.64 21.01
C LEU A 221 0.73 -9.24 21.53
N LEU A 222 0.67 -10.37 22.24
CA LEU A 222 1.85 -11.05 22.75
C LEU A 222 2.79 -11.48 21.62
N MET A 223 2.25 -12.08 20.56
CA MET A 223 3.04 -12.53 19.41
C MET A 223 3.60 -11.36 18.62
N ARG A 224 2.84 -10.27 18.47
CA ARG A 224 3.34 -9.00 17.90
C ARG A 224 4.46 -8.40 18.72
N PHE A 225 4.36 -8.41 20.05
CA PHE A 225 5.43 -7.96 20.95
C PHE A 225 6.71 -8.78 20.78
N LEU A 226 6.61 -10.12 20.71
CA LEU A 226 7.77 -11.00 20.51
C LEU A 226 8.39 -10.82 19.12
N ALA A 227 7.57 -10.68 18.07
CA ALA A 227 8.04 -10.39 16.71
C ALA A 227 8.73 -9.02 16.64
N ALA A 228 8.22 -8.03 17.37
CA ALA A 228 8.81 -6.72 17.50
C ALA A 228 10.14 -6.72 18.28
N LEU A 229 10.22 -7.49 19.37
CA LEU A 229 11.44 -7.71 20.14
C LEU A 229 12.53 -8.30 19.24
N ALA A 230 12.17 -9.31 18.44
CA ALA A 230 13.05 -9.85 17.41
C ALA A 230 13.41 -8.84 16.32
N THR A 231 12.48 -7.97 15.91
CA THR A 231 12.72 -6.91 14.92
C THR A 231 13.75 -5.89 15.43
N GLY A 232 13.68 -5.49 16.70
CA GLY A 232 14.71 -4.64 17.32
C GLY A 232 16.06 -5.33 17.37
N GLY A 233 16.08 -6.60 17.79
CA GLY A 233 17.32 -7.36 17.89
C GLY A 233 18.01 -7.62 16.56
N THR A 234 17.24 -7.96 15.52
CA THR A 234 17.78 -8.09 14.16
C THR A 234 18.35 -6.76 13.69
N MET A 235 17.62 -5.65 13.85
CA MET A 235 18.05 -4.31 13.41
C MET A 235 19.36 -3.85 14.07
N VAL A 236 19.50 -3.95 15.39
CA VAL A 236 20.72 -3.52 16.11
C VAL A 236 21.90 -4.43 15.78
N THR A 237 21.71 -5.74 15.87
CA THR A 237 22.82 -6.70 15.71
C THR A 237 23.38 -6.68 14.29
N SER A 238 22.50 -6.61 13.27
CA SER A 238 22.93 -6.52 11.86
C SER A 238 23.61 -5.19 11.52
N PHE A 239 23.15 -4.08 12.12
CA PHE A 239 23.80 -2.78 11.95
C PHE A 239 25.22 -2.77 12.54
N VAL A 240 25.38 -3.25 13.77
CA VAL A 240 26.69 -3.33 14.45
C VAL A 240 27.63 -4.26 13.69
N LEU A 241 27.15 -5.44 13.26
CA LEU A 241 27.95 -6.36 12.44
C LEU A 241 28.44 -5.69 11.16
N THR A 242 27.58 -4.94 10.46
CA THR A 242 27.96 -4.20 9.26
C THR A 242 29.06 -3.17 9.56
N MET A 243 28.94 -2.41 10.65
CA MET A 243 29.94 -1.42 11.06
C MET A 243 31.28 -2.05 11.48
N GLU A 244 31.23 -3.22 12.10
CA GLU A 244 32.40 -3.96 12.57
C GLU A 244 33.15 -4.69 11.44
N LEU A 245 32.49 -4.96 10.31
CA LEU A 245 33.11 -5.56 9.13
C LEU A 245 33.77 -4.54 8.20
N ILE A 246 33.23 -3.32 8.09
CA ILE A 246 33.70 -2.33 7.11
C ILE A 246 34.82 -1.46 7.69
N GLY A 247 35.76 -1.06 6.82
CA GLY A 247 36.81 -0.09 7.13
C GLY A 247 36.28 1.33 7.37
N THR A 248 37.08 2.16 8.04
CA THR A 248 36.64 3.48 8.52
C THR A 248 36.22 4.45 7.41
N GLN A 249 36.83 4.36 6.22
CA GLN A 249 36.59 5.29 5.10
C GLN A 249 35.19 5.13 4.46
N TRP A 250 34.68 3.89 4.35
CA TRP A 250 33.42 3.59 3.69
C TRP A 250 32.24 3.43 4.66
N ARG A 251 32.52 3.38 5.96
CA ARG A 251 31.54 3.15 7.02
C ARG A 251 30.34 4.10 6.93
N THR A 252 30.57 5.41 6.77
CA THR A 252 29.47 6.39 6.67
C THR A 252 28.57 6.13 5.49
N ILE A 253 29.14 5.89 4.31
CA ILE A 253 28.37 5.66 3.07
C ILE A 253 27.56 4.38 3.19
N ILE A 254 28.19 3.27 3.61
CA ILE A 254 27.50 1.99 3.70
C ILE A 254 26.41 2.01 4.79
N CYS A 255 26.61 2.73 5.90
CA CYS A 255 25.57 2.93 6.92
C CYS A 255 24.36 3.72 6.39
N ILE A 256 24.55 4.65 5.45
CA ILE A 256 23.42 5.34 4.80
C ILE A 256 22.73 4.39 3.80
N LEU A 257 23.51 3.69 2.97
CA LEU A 257 22.98 2.74 1.98
C LEU A 257 22.25 1.54 2.63
N TYR A 258 22.58 1.21 3.88
CA TYR A 258 21.88 0.23 4.70
C TYR A 258 20.37 0.51 4.88
N GLN A 259 19.92 1.74 4.62
CA GLN A 259 18.49 2.08 4.67
C GLN A 259 17.72 1.76 3.38
N ILE A 260 18.40 1.59 2.24
CA ILE A 260 17.74 1.30 0.96
C ILE A 260 16.83 0.07 1.04
N PRO A 261 17.26 -1.09 1.58
CA PRO A 261 16.39 -2.26 1.65
C PRO A 261 15.19 -2.07 2.59
N PHE A 262 15.32 -1.23 3.63
CA PHE A 262 14.17 -0.87 4.47
C PHE A 262 13.12 -0.07 3.67
N ASN A 263 13.57 0.91 2.88
CA ASN A 263 12.69 1.71 2.02
C ASN A 263 12.01 0.86 0.95
N LEU A 264 12.73 -0.09 0.35
CA LEU A 264 12.16 -1.07 -0.58
C LEU A 264 11.16 -1.99 0.11
N GLY A 265 11.46 -2.46 1.32
CA GLY A 265 10.52 -3.23 2.13
C GLY A 265 9.23 -2.47 2.42
N HIS A 266 9.32 -1.18 2.73
CA HIS A 266 8.15 -0.31 2.88
C HIS A 266 7.33 -0.19 1.59
N LEU A 267 7.99 -0.05 0.43
CA LEU A 267 7.33 -0.02 -0.88
C LEU A 267 6.61 -1.33 -1.22
N LEU A 268 7.11 -2.46 -0.72
CA LEU A 268 6.54 -3.78 -0.98
C LEU A 268 5.31 -4.09 -0.12
N LEU A 269 5.14 -3.43 1.04
CA LEU A 269 3.95 -3.60 1.88
C LEU A 269 2.62 -3.33 1.15
N PRO A 270 2.40 -2.16 0.48
CA PRO A 270 1.17 -1.92 -0.26
C PRO A 270 0.95 -2.93 -1.39
N VAL A 271 2.02 -3.42 -2.02
CA VAL A 271 1.94 -4.45 -3.07
C VAL A 271 1.43 -5.77 -2.47
N ILE A 272 2.02 -6.23 -1.37
CA ILE A 272 1.60 -7.45 -0.68
C ILE A 272 0.15 -7.32 -0.20
N SER A 273 -0.22 -6.17 0.38
CA SER A 273 -1.57 -5.93 0.88
C SER A 273 -2.63 -5.80 -0.23
N TYR A 274 -2.24 -5.32 -1.42
CA TYR A 274 -3.16 -5.22 -2.55
C TYR A 274 -3.65 -6.60 -3.01
N PHE A 275 -2.75 -7.58 -3.03
CA PHE A 275 -3.06 -8.98 -3.35
C PHE A 275 -3.66 -9.75 -2.16
N LEU A 276 -3.15 -9.50 -0.96
CA LEU A 276 -3.59 -10.15 0.29
C LEU A 276 -4.34 -9.14 1.16
N ARG A 277 -5.64 -9.03 0.92
CA ARG A 277 -6.53 -8.06 1.59
C ARG A 277 -7.06 -8.53 2.95
N ASP A 278 -6.81 -9.78 3.29
CA ASP A 278 -7.10 -10.37 4.60
C ASP A 278 -5.87 -10.23 5.49
N TRP A 279 -6.06 -9.66 6.69
CA TRP A 279 -4.95 -9.39 7.60
C TRP A 279 -4.20 -10.63 8.06
N ARG A 280 -4.83 -11.82 8.10
CA ARG A 280 -4.21 -13.08 8.54
C ARG A 280 -3.22 -13.57 7.48
N TYR A 281 -3.66 -13.63 6.23
CA TYR A 281 -2.79 -13.99 5.11
C TYR A 281 -1.70 -12.95 4.88
N PHE A 282 -2.03 -11.66 5.01
CA PHE A 282 -1.06 -10.57 4.95
C PHE A 282 0.03 -10.71 6.03
N GLN A 283 -0.37 -10.94 7.28
CA GLN A 283 0.56 -11.12 8.41
C GLN A 283 1.46 -12.36 8.21
N ALA A 284 0.92 -13.46 7.70
CA ALA A 284 1.70 -14.65 7.37
C ALA A 284 2.70 -14.35 6.23
N ALA A 285 2.27 -13.68 5.17
CA ALA A 285 3.09 -13.38 4.00
C ALA A 285 4.28 -12.48 4.31
N ILE A 286 4.16 -11.54 5.26
CA ILE A 286 5.30 -10.73 5.70
C ILE A 286 6.24 -11.47 6.67
N SER A 287 5.78 -12.54 7.33
CA SER A 287 6.58 -13.25 8.35
C SER A 287 7.35 -14.44 7.77
N LEU A 288 6.76 -15.15 6.80
CA LEU A 288 7.36 -16.34 6.18
C LEU A 288 8.72 -16.11 5.50
N PRO A 289 8.98 -14.97 4.81
CA PRO A 289 10.27 -14.78 4.16
C PRO A 289 11.45 -14.71 5.14
N SER A 290 11.23 -14.37 6.41
CA SER A 290 12.27 -14.41 7.45
C SER A 290 12.83 -15.83 7.67
N ILE A 291 12.09 -16.89 7.31
CA ILE A 291 12.59 -18.29 7.38
C ILE A 291 13.80 -18.49 6.48
N ILE A 292 13.84 -17.84 5.31
CA ILE A 292 14.97 -17.92 4.39
C ILE A 292 16.25 -17.39 5.04
N LEU A 293 16.12 -16.42 5.95
CA LEU A 293 17.25 -15.82 6.66
C LEU A 293 17.89 -16.75 7.69
N VAL A 294 17.30 -17.91 8.00
CA VAL A 294 17.98 -18.96 8.79
C VAL A 294 19.27 -19.43 8.07
N PHE A 295 19.33 -19.29 6.74
CA PHE A 295 20.54 -19.57 5.96
C PHE A 295 21.75 -18.68 6.35
N TYR A 296 21.54 -17.60 7.09
CA TYR A 296 22.62 -16.79 7.68
C TYR A 296 23.58 -17.59 8.54
N TYR A 297 23.17 -18.75 9.09
CA TYR A 297 24.06 -19.61 9.86
C TYR A 297 25.30 -20.04 9.05
N TRP A 298 25.13 -20.29 7.76
CA TRP A 298 26.23 -20.69 6.87
C TRP A 298 26.91 -19.51 6.16
N VAL A 299 26.18 -18.42 5.93
CA VAL A 299 26.69 -17.27 5.16
C VAL A 299 27.45 -16.26 6.01
N LEU A 300 26.93 -15.93 7.20
CA LEU A 300 27.47 -14.82 7.96
C LEU A 300 28.69 -15.24 8.81
N PRO A 301 29.79 -14.48 8.74
CA PRO A 301 30.90 -14.62 9.67
C PRO A 301 30.54 -14.00 11.03
N GLU A 302 31.32 -14.34 12.06
CA GLU A 302 31.35 -13.56 13.28
C GLU A 302 32.25 -12.32 13.09
N SER A 303 32.03 -11.28 13.89
CA SER A 303 32.81 -10.04 13.84
C SER A 303 34.28 -10.27 14.21
N PRO A 304 35.25 -9.95 13.31
CA PRO A 304 36.67 -10.07 13.60
C PRO A 304 37.09 -9.19 14.79
N ARG A 305 36.51 -7.98 14.88
CA ARG A 305 36.79 -7.03 15.97
C ARG A 305 36.32 -7.57 17.31
N TRP A 306 35.13 -8.18 17.36
CA TRP A 306 34.63 -8.81 18.58
C TRP A 306 35.47 -10.03 19.00
N LEU A 307 35.90 -10.87 18.05
CA LEU A 307 36.75 -12.03 18.33
C LEU A 307 38.11 -11.62 18.92
N LEU A 308 38.75 -10.59 18.35
CA LEU A 308 40.00 -10.02 18.87
C LEU A 308 39.81 -9.40 20.26
N ALA A 309 38.73 -8.64 20.45
CA ALA A 309 38.40 -8.05 21.75
C ALA A 309 38.16 -9.12 22.82
N GLY A 310 37.46 -10.20 22.47
CA GLY A 310 37.10 -11.31 23.35
C GLY A 310 38.17 -12.38 23.56
N GLY A 311 39.40 -12.20 23.05
CA GLY A 311 40.48 -13.16 23.26
C GLY A 311 40.41 -14.43 22.40
N LYS A 312 39.51 -14.49 21.41
CA LYS A 312 39.26 -15.70 20.60
C LYS A 312 40.18 -15.76 19.38
N LYS A 313 41.46 -15.97 19.65
CA LYS A 313 42.56 -15.94 18.67
C LYS A 313 42.31 -16.79 17.41
N GLU A 314 42.12 -18.10 17.56
CA GLU A 314 42.01 -19.01 16.40
C GLU A 314 40.77 -18.71 15.54
N GLN A 315 39.65 -18.32 16.16
CA GLN A 315 38.45 -17.94 15.43
C GLN A 315 38.66 -16.62 14.65
N ALA A 316 39.39 -15.66 15.24
CA ALA A 316 39.70 -14.41 14.56
C ALA A 316 40.57 -14.66 13.31
N ILE A 317 41.59 -15.53 13.43
CA ILE A 317 42.47 -15.89 12.31
C ILE A 317 41.67 -16.55 11.18
N ASP A 318 40.80 -17.51 11.49
CA ASP A 318 40.00 -18.22 10.48
C ASP A 318 39.10 -17.27 9.67
N VAL A 319 38.42 -16.34 10.36
CA VAL A 319 37.58 -15.32 9.70
C VAL A 319 38.42 -14.37 8.84
N LEU A 320 39.53 -13.87 9.38
CA LEU A 320 40.42 -12.93 8.66
C LEU A 320 41.06 -13.58 7.44
N GLU A 321 41.53 -14.83 7.54
CA GLU A 321 42.07 -15.57 6.40
C GLU A 321 41.01 -15.83 5.34
N THR A 322 39.80 -16.23 5.74
CA THR A 322 38.70 -16.48 4.80
C THR A 322 38.33 -15.22 4.04
N ALA A 323 38.24 -14.08 4.74
CA ALA A 323 37.96 -12.79 4.13
C ALA A 323 39.11 -12.31 3.21
N ALA A 324 40.37 -12.46 3.64
CA ALA A 324 41.55 -12.11 2.85
C ALA A 324 41.65 -12.95 1.57
N LYS A 325 41.43 -14.28 1.65
CA LYS A 325 41.38 -15.18 0.48
C LYS A 325 40.36 -14.72 -0.56
N HIS A 326 39.15 -14.35 -0.13
CA HIS A 326 38.10 -13.87 -1.04
C HIS A 326 38.37 -12.48 -1.62
N ASN A 327 39.11 -11.63 -0.90
CA ASN A 327 39.53 -10.33 -1.38
C ASN A 327 40.81 -10.38 -2.23
N GLY A 328 41.48 -11.55 -2.33
CA GLY A 328 42.74 -11.69 -3.04
C GLY A 328 43.95 -11.06 -2.32
N LEU A 329 43.88 -10.96 -1.00
CA LEU A 329 44.92 -10.36 -0.14
C LEU A 329 45.84 -11.45 0.46
N PRO A 330 47.10 -11.10 0.80
CA PRO A 330 48.05 -12.06 1.36
C PRO A 330 47.64 -12.53 2.76
N THR A 331 47.65 -13.85 2.98
CA THR A 331 47.23 -14.47 4.26
C THR A 331 48.38 -14.80 5.21
N LYS A 332 49.63 -14.85 4.71
CA LYS A 332 50.77 -15.38 5.47
C LYS A 332 51.08 -14.61 6.75
N ASN A 333 50.89 -13.30 6.75
CA ASN A 333 51.24 -12.43 7.88
C ASN A 333 50.11 -12.27 8.90
N ILE A 334 48.89 -12.74 8.59
CA ILE A 334 47.71 -12.52 9.44
C ILE A 334 47.90 -13.17 10.81
N ARG A 335 48.45 -14.40 10.86
CA ARG A 335 48.68 -15.09 12.13
C ARG A 335 49.71 -14.36 12.98
N THR A 336 50.80 -13.88 12.39
CA THR A 336 51.84 -13.10 13.09
C THR A 336 51.30 -11.76 13.58
N ASP A 337 50.53 -11.04 12.75
CA ASP A 337 49.92 -9.76 13.11
C ASP A 337 48.96 -9.92 14.31
N VAL A 338 48.17 -11.01 14.33
CA VAL A 338 47.25 -11.31 15.46
C VAL A 338 48.03 -11.69 16.72
N ASP A 339 49.14 -12.42 16.59
CA ASP A 339 50.01 -12.78 17.72
C ASP A 339 50.63 -11.54 18.36
N GLU A 340 51.15 -10.61 17.54
CA GLU A 340 51.67 -9.32 18.00
C GLU A 340 50.58 -8.48 18.68
N TYR A 341 49.35 -8.47 18.16
CA TYR A 341 48.23 -7.77 18.78
C TYR A 341 47.94 -8.29 20.19
N PHE A 342 47.91 -9.60 20.39
CA PHE A 342 47.66 -10.18 21.73
C PHE A 342 48.82 -9.97 22.70
N GLN A 343 50.06 -9.98 22.22
CA GLN A 343 51.23 -9.64 23.04
C GLN A 343 51.13 -8.20 23.55
N ARG A 344 50.90 -7.22 22.66
CA ARG A 344 50.75 -5.80 23.04
C ARG A 344 49.56 -5.56 23.98
N LYS A 345 48.46 -6.29 23.78
CA LYS A 345 47.27 -6.17 24.63
C LYS A 345 47.54 -6.67 26.05
N GLY A 346 48.36 -7.70 26.22
CA GLY A 346 48.82 -8.18 27.53
C GLY A 346 49.61 -7.13 28.31
N ASP A 347 50.39 -6.29 27.62
CA ASP A 347 51.18 -5.21 28.25
C ASP A 347 50.33 -3.95 28.55
N SER A 348 49.15 -3.81 27.93
CA SER A 348 48.32 -2.60 27.99
C SER A 348 47.25 -2.62 29.09
N GLU A 349 47.03 -3.76 29.77
CA GLU A 349 45.99 -3.92 30.79
C GLU A 349 46.18 -3.06 32.05
N GLU A 350 47.36 -2.45 32.28
CA GLU A 350 47.59 -1.52 33.40
C GLU A 350 47.02 -0.10 33.18
N THR A 351 46.59 0.29 31.96
CA THR A 351 46.23 1.69 31.65
C THR A 351 44.74 1.96 31.35
N GLU A 352 43.85 0.96 31.35
CA GLU A 352 42.41 1.20 31.14
C GLU A 352 41.67 1.60 32.44
N LYS A 353 41.82 2.86 32.87
CA LYS A 353 40.96 3.47 33.92
C LYS A 353 40.18 4.66 33.37
N ARG A 354 38.97 4.38 32.84
CA ARG A 354 37.67 4.97 33.22
C ARG A 354 36.62 4.65 32.15
N LYS A 355 35.74 3.69 32.41
CA LYS A 355 34.51 3.51 31.64
C LYS A 355 33.59 4.70 31.94
N GLY A 356 33.19 5.46 30.92
CA GLY A 356 32.26 6.58 31.06
C GLY A 356 30.91 6.15 31.62
N ASN A 357 30.29 7.00 32.44
CA ASN A 357 28.99 6.74 33.06
C ASN A 357 27.88 7.47 32.28
N ILE A 358 26.63 6.98 32.32
CA ILE A 358 25.48 7.65 31.68
C ILE A 358 25.26 9.07 32.23
N MET A 359 25.64 9.31 33.50
CA MET A 359 25.58 10.63 34.12
C MET A 359 26.50 11.64 33.42
N ASP A 360 27.58 11.19 32.77
CA ASP A 360 28.50 12.08 32.06
C ASP A 360 27.85 12.71 30.80
N LEU A 361 26.72 12.19 30.31
CA LEU A 361 25.94 12.82 29.23
C LEU A 361 25.24 14.12 29.64
N VAL A 362 24.99 14.30 30.94
CA VAL A 362 24.24 15.45 31.49
C VAL A 362 25.05 16.25 32.51
N ARG A 363 26.29 15.83 32.77
CA ARG A 363 27.17 16.40 33.80
C ARG A 363 27.61 17.83 33.50
N THR A 364 28.01 18.10 32.26
CA THR A 364 28.53 19.41 31.84
C THR A 364 27.49 20.16 30.97
N PRO A 365 27.50 21.50 30.95
CA PRO A 365 26.42 22.29 30.36
C PRO A 365 26.32 22.13 28.83
N ILE A 366 27.43 21.99 28.12
CA ILE A 366 27.42 21.78 26.65
C ILE A 366 26.97 20.35 26.36
N MET A 367 27.52 19.35 27.04
CA MET A 367 27.07 17.96 26.87
C MET A 367 25.58 17.77 27.16
N ARG A 368 25.05 18.41 28.21
CA ARG A 368 23.61 18.41 28.50
C ARG A 368 22.80 19.00 27.34
N THR A 369 23.29 20.10 26.75
CA THR A 369 22.64 20.74 25.59
C THR A 369 22.65 19.83 24.38
N TYR A 370 23.79 19.17 24.10
CA TYR A 370 23.92 18.22 23.00
C TYR A 370 23.00 17.02 23.19
N THR A 371 23.01 16.42 24.38
CA THR A 371 22.14 15.29 24.73
C THR A 371 20.67 15.65 24.56
N ILE A 372 20.21 16.79 25.09
CA ILE A 372 18.80 17.21 24.97
C ILE A 372 18.41 17.45 23.50
N ALA A 373 19.23 18.18 22.75
CA ALA A 373 18.91 18.50 21.35
C ALA A 373 18.91 17.25 20.45
N VAL A 374 19.87 16.35 20.65
CA VAL A 374 19.97 15.08 19.91
C VAL A 374 18.81 14.15 20.29
N CYS A 375 18.54 13.94 21.58
CA CYS A 375 17.40 13.15 22.06
C CYS A 375 16.06 13.67 21.51
N PHE A 376 15.86 14.99 21.46
CA PHE A 376 14.65 15.58 20.90
C PHE A 376 14.55 15.31 19.38
N ASN A 377 15.64 15.44 18.62
CA ASN A 377 15.64 15.11 17.20
C ASN A 377 15.37 13.62 16.93
N TRP A 378 15.81 12.74 17.82
CA TRP A 378 15.40 11.34 17.78
C TRP A 378 13.92 11.16 18.07
N ILE A 379 13.34 11.87 19.05
CA ILE A 379 11.88 11.92 19.27
C ILE A 379 11.16 12.39 18.02
N VAL A 380 11.63 13.45 17.35
CA VAL A 380 11.06 13.93 16.07
C VAL A 380 11.06 12.82 15.03
N CYS A 381 12.20 12.15 14.84
CA CYS A 381 12.32 11.03 13.90
C CYS A 381 11.33 9.91 14.23
N GLY A 382 11.27 9.48 15.49
CA GLY A 382 10.34 8.44 15.93
C GLY A 382 8.86 8.83 15.82
N LEU A 383 8.49 10.00 16.34
CA LEU A 383 7.11 10.47 16.35
C LEU A 383 6.61 10.72 14.94
N CYS A 384 7.35 11.50 14.15
CA CYS A 384 6.86 11.99 12.87
C CYS A 384 6.99 10.94 11.78
N PHE A 385 8.05 10.13 11.72
CA PHE A 385 8.15 9.12 10.65
C PHE A 385 7.12 8.01 10.82
N PHE A 386 7.03 7.40 12.00
CA PHE A 386 6.04 6.33 12.22
C PHE A 386 4.61 6.90 12.25
N GLY A 387 4.43 8.11 12.78
CA GLY A 387 3.13 8.78 12.84
C GLY A 387 2.61 9.21 11.47
N VAL A 388 3.44 9.87 10.66
CA VAL A 388 3.09 10.26 9.29
C VAL A 388 2.93 9.03 8.40
N SER A 389 3.79 8.02 8.55
CA SER A 389 3.63 6.75 7.82
C SER A 389 2.31 6.05 8.13
N GLN A 390 1.74 6.22 9.33
CA GLN A 390 0.41 5.70 9.67
C GLN A 390 -0.72 6.64 9.21
N PHE A 391 -0.53 7.94 9.39
CA PHE A 391 -1.48 8.97 8.99
C PHE A 391 -1.71 9.01 7.48
N ILE A 392 -0.70 8.69 6.67
CA ILE A 392 -0.81 8.75 5.21
C ILE A 392 -1.87 7.82 4.63
N GLY A 393 -2.10 6.66 5.27
CA GLY A 393 -3.16 5.73 4.90
C GLY A 393 -4.58 6.23 5.24
N GLN A 394 -4.67 7.32 6.01
CA GLN A 394 -5.92 7.97 6.43
C GLN A 394 -6.16 9.27 5.66
N LEU A 395 -5.20 9.71 4.84
CA LEU A 395 -5.40 10.75 3.85
C LEU A 395 -6.29 10.17 2.74
N GLY A 396 -7.36 10.90 2.38
CA GLY A 396 -8.31 10.44 1.37
C GLY A 396 -7.66 10.02 0.05
N GLY A 397 -8.40 9.25 -0.75
CA GLY A 397 -7.89 8.63 -1.97
C GLY A 397 -7.50 7.17 -1.77
N ASN A 398 -6.61 6.65 -2.62
CA ASN A 398 -6.23 5.24 -2.60
C ASN A 398 -5.10 4.97 -1.60
N ILE A 399 -5.39 4.19 -0.55
CA ILE A 399 -4.42 3.84 0.51
C ILE A 399 -3.14 3.18 -0.04
N PHE A 400 -3.25 2.28 -1.01
CA PHE A 400 -2.10 1.57 -1.58
C PHE A 400 -1.18 2.55 -2.33
N LEU A 401 -1.76 3.47 -3.09
CA LEU A 401 -1.01 4.48 -3.84
C LEU A 401 -0.34 5.49 -2.89
N ASN A 402 -1.07 5.98 -1.89
CA ASN A 402 -0.56 6.95 -0.92
C ASN A 402 0.67 6.39 -0.18
N VAL A 403 0.57 5.18 0.36
CA VAL A 403 1.68 4.52 1.05
C VAL A 403 2.84 4.24 0.08
N ALA A 404 2.57 3.73 -1.12
CA ALA A 404 3.61 3.44 -2.11
C ALA A 404 4.40 4.70 -2.49
N LEU A 405 3.73 5.82 -2.78
CA LEU A 405 4.39 7.09 -3.11
C LEU A 405 5.29 7.59 -1.97
N SER A 406 4.83 7.47 -0.73
CA SER A 406 5.64 7.82 0.44
C SER A 406 6.82 6.90 0.70
N ALA A 407 6.82 5.68 0.19
CA ALA A 407 7.95 4.78 0.26
C ALA A 407 8.95 5.06 -0.86
N VAL A 408 8.48 5.31 -2.09
CA VAL A 408 9.33 5.65 -3.25
C VAL A 408 10.16 6.89 -2.97
N ILE A 409 9.58 7.94 -2.36
CA ILE A 409 10.28 9.20 -2.11
C ILE A 409 11.45 9.07 -1.10
N GLN A 410 11.51 8.00 -0.32
CA GLN A 410 12.57 7.77 0.66
C GLN A 410 13.88 7.34 -0.02
N LEU A 411 13.80 6.69 -1.19
CA LEU A 411 14.98 6.31 -1.98
C LEU A 411 15.80 7.54 -2.43
N PRO A 412 15.24 8.53 -3.16
CA PRO A 412 15.97 9.73 -3.52
C PRO A 412 16.41 10.52 -2.28
N SER A 413 15.62 10.52 -1.20
CA SER A 413 16.03 11.13 0.08
C SER A 413 17.31 10.50 0.65
N THR A 414 17.46 9.17 0.57
CA THR A 414 18.65 8.46 1.05
C THR A 414 19.90 8.84 0.24
N PHE A 415 19.80 8.93 -1.09
CA PHE A 415 20.93 9.39 -1.93
C PHE A 415 21.25 10.86 -1.67
N PHE A 416 20.22 11.68 -1.49
CA PHE A 416 20.37 13.08 -1.10
C PHE A 416 21.03 13.23 0.27
N ALA A 417 20.81 12.30 1.21
CA ALA A 417 21.49 12.25 2.50
C ALA A 417 23.00 12.01 2.36
N CYS A 418 23.42 11.08 1.49
CA CYS A 418 24.84 10.83 1.20
C CYS A 418 25.55 12.10 0.70
N TRP A 419 24.86 12.87 -0.16
CA TRP A 419 25.40 14.11 -0.71
C TRP A 419 25.37 15.26 0.31
N SER A 420 24.22 15.54 0.90
CA SER A 420 24.02 16.69 1.80
C SER A 420 24.88 16.62 3.05
N THR A 421 25.05 15.43 3.66
CA THR A 421 25.91 15.27 4.84
C THR A 421 27.40 15.53 4.56
N LYS A 422 27.85 15.35 3.32
CA LYS A 422 29.21 15.67 2.86
C LYS A 422 29.35 17.12 2.38
N ALA A 423 28.34 17.64 1.67
CA ALA A 423 28.39 18.96 1.04
C ALA A 423 27.99 20.10 1.98
N TRP A 424 26.92 19.92 2.75
CA TRP A 424 26.37 20.92 3.67
C TRP A 424 26.80 20.71 5.12
N GLY A 425 27.38 19.56 5.43
CA GLY A 425 27.65 19.14 6.81
C GLY A 425 26.41 18.56 7.50
N ARG A 426 26.57 18.12 8.74
CA ARG A 426 25.52 17.38 9.49
C ARG A 426 24.48 18.34 10.05
N LYS A 427 24.91 19.51 10.53
CA LYS A 427 24.04 20.50 11.17
C LYS A 427 23.02 21.06 10.18
N LEU A 428 23.49 21.57 9.04
CA LEU A 428 22.63 22.18 8.04
C LEU A 428 21.70 21.16 7.40
N THR A 429 22.18 19.93 7.15
CA THR A 429 21.35 18.85 6.62
C THR A 429 20.18 18.53 7.56
N LEU A 430 20.43 18.42 8.88
CA LEU A 430 19.37 18.10 9.84
C LEU A 430 18.38 19.26 10.02
N ILE A 431 18.86 20.52 10.00
CA ILE A 431 17.98 21.70 10.03
C ILE A 431 17.08 21.73 8.80
N PHE A 432 17.64 21.56 7.60
CA PHE A 432 16.89 21.53 6.35
C PHE A 432 15.83 20.42 6.35
N ALA A 433 16.22 19.21 6.75
CA ALA A 433 15.33 18.05 6.84
C ALA A 433 14.11 18.32 7.73
N ASN A 434 14.35 18.89 8.92
CA ASN A 434 13.31 19.22 9.88
C ASN A 434 12.41 20.38 9.43
N ILE A 435 12.97 21.42 8.80
CA ILE A 435 12.18 22.53 8.24
C ILE A 435 11.29 22.04 7.12
N LEU A 436 11.84 21.27 6.17
CA LEU A 436 11.09 20.70 5.06
C LEU A 436 9.95 19.81 5.57
N SER A 437 10.23 18.92 6.54
CA SER A 437 9.21 18.09 7.17
C SER A 437 8.16 18.93 7.90
N GLY A 438 8.58 19.88 8.73
CA GLY A 438 7.67 20.66 9.56
C GLY A 438 6.72 21.54 8.73
N VAL A 439 7.26 22.30 7.78
CA VAL A 439 6.47 23.19 6.92
C VAL A 439 5.50 22.41 6.04
N SER A 440 5.97 21.35 5.38
CA SER A 440 5.09 20.55 4.51
C SER A 440 3.92 19.90 5.26
N LEU A 441 4.18 19.37 6.47
CA LEU A 441 3.14 18.75 7.29
C LEU A 441 2.20 19.79 7.92
N LEU A 442 2.69 20.98 8.30
CA LEU A 442 1.82 22.07 8.77
C LEU A 442 0.84 22.51 7.69
N LEU A 443 1.30 22.63 6.44
CA LEU A 443 0.46 23.08 5.33
C LEU A 443 -0.76 22.17 5.15
N ILE A 444 -0.66 20.86 5.41
CA ILE A 444 -1.79 19.92 5.32
C ILE A 444 -2.97 20.36 6.18
N GLY A 445 -2.72 20.96 7.36
CA GLY A 445 -3.76 21.42 8.26
C GLY A 445 -4.60 22.60 7.72
N PHE A 446 -4.05 23.36 6.77
CA PHE A 446 -4.69 24.55 6.19
C PHE A 446 -5.28 24.31 4.80
N VAL A 447 -4.97 23.18 4.16
CA VAL A 447 -5.47 22.86 2.81
C VAL A 447 -6.85 22.17 2.88
N PRO A 448 -7.83 22.63 2.07
CA PRO A 448 -9.14 21.97 1.98
C PRO A 448 -9.05 20.53 1.45
N SER A 449 -10.09 19.72 1.65
CA SER A 449 -10.06 18.30 1.27
C SER A 449 -10.08 18.05 -0.25
N ASP A 450 -10.48 19.06 -1.04
CA ASP A 450 -10.46 19.01 -2.50
C ASP A 450 -9.44 20.01 -3.08
N PRO A 451 -8.64 19.60 -4.08
CA PRO A 451 -8.55 18.27 -4.68
C PRO A 451 -7.76 17.24 -3.84
N ALA A 452 -8.18 15.98 -3.89
CA ALA A 452 -7.70 14.89 -3.02
C ALA A 452 -6.19 14.56 -3.09
N TRP A 453 -5.47 15.02 -4.13
CA TRP A 453 -4.04 14.71 -4.32
C TRP A 453 -3.08 15.61 -3.54
N ILE A 454 -3.53 16.78 -3.05
CA ILE A 454 -2.63 17.77 -2.42
C ILE A 454 -2.12 17.27 -1.07
N LYS A 455 -3.00 16.75 -0.21
CA LYS A 455 -2.61 16.28 1.15
C LYS A 455 -1.60 15.13 1.09
N PRO A 456 -1.78 14.07 0.27
CA PRO A 456 -0.77 13.03 0.09
C PRO A 456 0.56 13.57 -0.46
N THR A 457 0.54 14.55 -1.35
CA THR A 457 1.76 15.15 -1.93
C THR A 457 2.57 15.91 -0.87
N LEU A 458 1.90 16.74 -0.07
CA LEU A 458 2.53 17.44 1.06
C LEU A 458 3.07 16.45 2.10
N SER A 459 2.32 15.39 2.41
CA SER A 459 2.77 14.34 3.33
C SER A 459 4.01 13.61 2.79
N THR A 460 4.05 13.33 1.49
CA THR A 460 5.19 12.71 0.81
C THR A 460 6.43 13.61 0.83
N ALA A 461 6.27 14.93 0.65
CA ALA A 461 7.35 15.90 0.83
C ALA A 461 7.88 15.91 2.28
N GLY A 462 6.98 15.79 3.27
CA GLY A 462 7.38 15.66 4.66
C GLY A 462 8.17 14.37 4.94
N MET A 463 7.72 13.25 4.37
CA MET A 463 8.41 11.96 4.45
C MET A 463 9.82 12.01 3.83
N PHE A 464 10.04 12.78 2.77
CA PHE A 464 11.38 13.03 2.23
C PHE A 464 12.31 13.65 3.29
N GLY A 465 11.83 14.70 3.98
CA GLY A 465 12.57 15.35 5.06
C GLY A 465 12.85 14.40 6.23
N LEU A 466 11.88 13.60 6.65
CA LEU A 466 12.06 12.63 7.74
C LEU A 466 13.04 11.50 7.36
N ALA A 467 12.97 11.00 6.13
CA ALA A 467 13.92 10.01 5.61
C ALA A 467 15.36 10.55 5.50
N LEU A 468 15.53 11.87 5.33
CA LEU A 468 16.82 12.56 5.37
C LEU A 468 17.33 12.72 6.80
N ALA A 469 16.43 13.02 7.74
CA ALA A 469 16.77 13.26 9.15
C ALA A 469 17.31 12.00 9.86
N PHE A 470 16.72 10.82 9.63
CA PHE A 470 17.12 9.57 10.29
C PHE A 470 18.61 9.20 10.17
N PRO A 471 19.17 9.04 8.96
CA PRO A 471 20.60 8.72 8.81
C PRO A 471 21.48 9.86 9.30
N THR A 472 21.05 11.12 9.10
CA THR A 472 21.81 12.31 9.52
C THR A 472 21.93 12.39 11.04
N VAL A 473 20.84 12.21 11.80
CA VAL A 473 20.87 12.24 13.26
C VAL A 473 21.69 11.06 13.82
N TYR A 474 21.68 9.91 13.14
CA TYR A 474 22.49 8.76 13.54
C TYR A 474 23.99 9.07 13.47
N ILE A 475 24.44 9.59 12.33
CA ILE A 475 25.83 10.00 12.12
C ILE A 475 26.20 11.12 13.09
N TYR A 476 25.36 12.13 13.18
CA TYR A 476 25.62 13.31 14.01
C TYR A 476 25.71 12.96 15.50
N SER A 477 24.88 12.04 15.98
CA SER A 477 24.99 11.52 17.36
C SER A 477 26.36 10.86 17.59
N GLY A 478 26.82 10.03 16.64
CA GLY A 478 28.13 9.36 16.74
C GLY A 478 29.32 10.31 16.69
N GLU A 479 29.18 11.46 16.04
CA GLU A 479 30.24 12.46 15.93
C GLU A 479 30.23 13.49 17.08
N LEU A 480 29.06 13.80 17.66
CA LEU A 480 28.92 14.75 18.77
C LEU A 480 29.39 14.18 20.11
N PHE A 481 29.08 12.91 20.38
CA PHE A 481 29.44 12.30 21.66
C PHE A 481 30.92 11.84 21.67
N PRO A 482 31.69 12.19 22.72
CA PRO A 482 33.11 11.85 22.80
C PRO A 482 33.33 10.35 22.99
N THR A 483 34.49 9.86 22.55
CA THR A 483 34.78 8.42 22.41
C THR A 483 34.46 7.62 23.69
N MET A 484 34.74 8.16 24.89
CA MET A 484 34.48 7.50 26.18
C MET A 484 32.99 7.23 26.49
N VAL A 485 32.06 8.05 25.97
CA VAL A 485 30.61 7.94 26.23
C VAL A 485 29.78 7.83 24.95
N ARG A 486 30.42 7.74 23.78
CA ARG A 486 29.78 7.74 22.46
C ARG A 486 28.70 6.69 22.33
N ASN A 487 29.02 5.44 22.68
CA ASN A 487 28.05 4.34 22.59
C ASN A 487 26.86 4.54 23.53
N ILE A 488 27.09 5.08 24.73
CA ILE A 488 26.03 5.39 25.70
C ILE A 488 25.15 6.53 25.16
N GLY A 489 25.75 7.63 24.67
CA GLY A 489 25.01 8.76 24.11
C GLY A 489 24.18 8.42 22.88
N VAL A 490 24.75 7.68 21.91
CA VAL A 490 24.02 7.19 20.73
C VAL A 490 22.91 6.22 21.14
N GLY A 491 23.18 5.31 22.08
CA GLY A 491 22.18 4.36 22.59
C GLY A 491 21.01 5.07 23.29
N THR A 492 21.30 5.95 24.25
CA THR A 492 20.30 6.72 25.00
C THR A 492 19.45 7.59 24.08
N SER A 493 20.08 8.30 23.14
CA SER A 493 19.34 9.17 22.21
C SER A 493 18.48 8.37 21.22
N SER A 494 18.97 7.25 20.69
CA SER A 494 18.19 6.34 19.85
C SER A 494 16.96 5.75 20.57
N MET A 495 17.07 5.50 21.89
CA MET A 495 15.93 5.08 22.71
C MET A 495 14.83 6.15 22.76
N CYS A 496 15.18 7.45 22.75
CA CYS A 496 14.19 8.52 22.71
C CYS A 496 13.34 8.48 21.42
N ALA A 497 13.89 7.99 20.31
CA ALA A 497 13.12 7.75 19.09
C ALA A 497 12.00 6.72 19.30
N ARG A 498 12.27 5.69 20.12
CA ARG A 498 11.27 4.67 20.42
C ARG A 498 10.13 5.22 21.26
N ILE A 499 10.44 6.12 22.20
CA ILE A 499 9.41 6.87 22.95
C ILE A 499 8.52 7.67 21.99
N GLY A 500 9.12 8.43 21.06
CA GLY A 500 8.36 9.14 20.03
C GLY A 500 7.47 8.20 19.20
N SER A 501 8.00 7.04 18.78
CA SER A 501 7.26 6.05 17.99
C SER A 501 6.11 5.37 18.75
N MET A 502 6.18 5.28 20.09
CA MET A 502 5.08 4.75 20.92
C MET A 502 3.92 5.74 21.03
N VAL A 503 4.22 7.05 21.00
CA VAL A 503 3.21 8.12 21.04
C VAL A 503 2.57 8.34 19.66
N ALA A 504 3.30 8.04 18.59
CA ALA A 504 2.90 8.29 17.20
C ALA A 504 1.51 7.76 16.77
N PRO A 505 1.11 6.51 17.11
CA PRO A 505 -0.18 5.96 16.70
C PRO A 505 -1.34 6.77 17.30
N PHE A 506 -1.22 7.16 18.57
CA PHE A 506 -2.22 7.96 19.25
C PHE A 506 -2.35 9.35 18.61
N VAL A 507 -1.24 9.98 18.22
CA VAL A 507 -1.25 11.27 17.50
C VAL A 507 -1.94 11.13 16.14
N ALA A 508 -1.63 10.09 15.37
CA ALA A 508 -2.29 9.83 14.08
C ALA A 508 -3.80 9.60 14.25
N SER A 509 -4.19 8.87 15.31
CA SER A 509 -5.59 8.55 15.63
C SER A 509 -6.45 9.76 16.01
N LEU A 510 -5.83 10.90 16.36
CA LEU A 510 -6.54 12.17 16.63
C LEU A 510 -7.30 12.71 15.41
N VAL A 511 -7.03 12.21 14.20
CA VAL A 511 -7.80 12.56 12.99
C VAL A 511 -9.30 12.29 13.14
N THR A 512 -9.69 11.36 14.02
CA THR A 512 -11.11 11.04 14.24
C THR A 512 -11.81 12.02 15.15
N ILE A 513 -11.05 12.82 15.91
CA ILE A 513 -11.59 13.95 16.65
C ILE A 513 -11.72 15.10 15.67
N GLU A 514 -10.58 15.53 15.11
CA GLU A 514 -10.54 16.60 14.11
C GLU A 514 -9.39 16.36 13.10
N PRO A 515 -9.65 16.49 11.78
CA PRO A 515 -8.66 16.15 10.75
C PRO A 515 -7.38 16.99 10.75
N TRP A 516 -7.40 18.20 11.31
CA TRP A 516 -6.28 19.14 11.29
C TRP A 516 -5.28 18.95 12.46
N ILE A 517 -5.66 18.20 13.50
CA ILE A 517 -4.82 18.03 14.71
C ILE A 517 -3.51 17.27 14.41
N PRO A 518 -3.52 16.07 13.78
CA PRO A 518 -2.27 15.34 13.53
C PRO A 518 -1.26 16.13 12.67
N PRO A 519 -1.66 16.79 11.55
CA PRO A 519 -0.78 17.66 10.78
C PRO A 519 -0.09 18.76 11.60
N ILE A 520 -0.80 19.40 12.53
CA ILE A 520 -0.22 20.46 13.37
C ILE A 520 0.86 19.89 14.29
N ILE A 521 0.59 18.75 14.94
CA ILE A 521 1.56 18.12 15.85
C ILE A 521 2.79 17.64 15.07
N PHE A 522 2.58 16.91 13.96
CA PHE A 522 3.68 16.43 13.12
C PHE A 522 4.43 17.57 12.41
N GLY A 523 3.83 18.76 12.32
CA GLY A 523 4.43 19.94 11.73
C GLY A 523 5.25 20.78 12.72
N ILE A 524 4.73 21.05 13.93
CA ILE A 524 5.41 21.87 14.95
C ILE A 524 6.63 21.15 15.53
N VAL A 525 6.51 19.85 15.81
CA VAL A 525 7.57 19.08 16.51
C VAL A 525 8.90 19.09 15.74
N PRO A 526 8.95 18.84 14.41
CA PRO A 526 10.18 19.01 13.64
C PRO A 526 10.75 20.42 13.65
N LEU A 527 9.91 21.47 13.63
CA LEU A 527 10.38 22.86 13.67
C LEU A 527 11.09 23.18 14.99
N ILE A 528 10.58 22.68 16.12
CA ILE A 528 11.27 22.78 17.40
C ILE A 528 12.62 22.04 17.33
N GLY A 529 12.64 20.87 16.68
CA GLY A 529 13.88 20.11 16.44
C GLY A 529 14.92 20.90 15.64
N ALA A 530 14.50 21.63 14.61
CA ALA A 530 15.35 22.52 13.83
C ALA A 530 15.93 23.66 14.68
N VAL A 531 15.11 24.28 15.53
CA VAL A 531 15.56 25.35 16.44
C VAL A 531 16.58 24.83 17.45
N LEU A 532 16.37 23.63 18.01
CA LEU A 532 17.32 23.01 18.93
C LEU A 532 18.66 22.65 18.25
N CYS A 533 18.63 22.28 16.96
CA CYS A 533 19.85 22.03 16.18
C CYS A 533 20.74 23.28 16.03
N LEU A 534 20.20 24.49 16.16
CA LEU A 534 21.01 25.72 16.08
C LEU A 534 22.08 25.78 17.18
N LYS A 535 21.82 25.14 18.33
CA LYS A 535 22.74 25.05 19.48
C LYS A 535 23.83 23.98 19.33
N LEU A 536 23.76 23.15 18.30
CA LEU A 536 24.75 22.10 18.04
C LEU A 536 25.88 22.62 17.14
N PRO A 537 27.14 22.15 17.30
CA PRO A 537 28.27 22.51 16.47
C PRO A 537 28.28 21.70 15.16
N GLU A 538 28.92 22.21 14.11
CA GLU A 538 29.16 21.40 12.90
C GLU A 538 30.28 20.39 13.14
N THR A 539 30.16 19.19 12.58
CA THR A 539 31.11 18.08 12.77
C THR A 539 31.85 17.68 11.48
N LEU A 540 31.47 18.23 10.32
CA LEU A 540 32.16 18.01 9.05
C LEU A 540 33.66 18.33 9.14
N ASP A 541 34.50 17.37 8.75
CA ASP A 541 35.97 17.44 8.71
C ASP A 541 36.65 17.91 10.03
N CYS A 542 35.97 17.71 11.16
CA CYS A 542 36.49 18.03 12.49
C CYS A 542 37.11 16.80 13.17
N LYS A 543 38.18 16.99 13.94
CA LYS A 543 38.73 15.92 14.80
C LYS A 543 37.72 15.65 15.93
N LEU A 544 37.27 14.41 16.05
CA LEU A 544 36.29 14.02 17.06
C LEU A 544 36.88 14.15 18.47
N PRO A 545 36.13 14.65 19.47
CA PRO A 545 36.60 14.75 20.83
C PRO A 545 36.72 13.35 21.46
N ASP A 546 37.81 13.10 22.17
CA ASP A 546 38.04 11.83 22.87
C ASP A 546 37.50 11.89 24.30
N THR A 547 37.56 13.06 24.94
CA THR A 547 37.09 13.30 26.31
C THR A 547 35.92 14.28 26.41
N VAL A 548 35.23 14.28 27.55
CA VAL A 548 34.11 15.20 27.82
C VAL A 548 34.61 16.64 27.91
N GLU A 549 35.79 16.83 28.47
CA GLU A 549 36.47 18.11 28.62
C GLU A 549 36.87 18.70 27.26
N GLU A 550 37.35 17.86 26.33
CA GLU A 550 37.60 18.27 24.94
C GLU A 550 36.32 18.66 24.20
N ALA A 551 35.20 17.97 24.46
CA ALA A 551 33.91 18.30 23.88
C ALA A 551 33.40 19.69 24.34
N GLU A 552 33.69 20.10 25.58
CA GLU A 552 33.33 21.45 26.08
C GLU A 552 34.19 22.55 25.41
N MET A 553 35.43 22.26 25.01
CA MET A 553 36.31 23.20 24.29
C MET A 553 36.10 23.22 22.77
N PHE A 554 35.24 22.34 22.25
CA PHE A 554 35.04 22.13 20.81
C PHE A 554 34.49 23.36 20.08
N GLU A 555 33.62 24.15 20.74
CA GLU A 555 33.01 25.34 20.13
C GLU A 555 34.03 26.46 19.86
N VAL A 556 35.05 26.59 20.71
CA VAL A 556 36.13 27.59 20.58
C VAL A 556 37.06 27.23 19.42
N ASN A 557 37.39 25.95 19.25
CA ASN A 557 38.28 25.47 18.19
C ASN A 557 37.63 25.47 16.79
N SER A 558 36.31 25.26 16.68
CA SER A 558 35.63 25.27 15.36
C SER A 558 35.44 26.68 14.77
N ARG A 559 35.39 27.72 15.61
CA ARG A 559 35.27 29.12 15.14
C ARG A 559 36.54 29.63 14.46
N ASN A 560 37.72 29.15 14.86
CA ASN A 560 39.00 29.58 14.28
C ASN A 560 39.32 28.98 12.91
N LYS A 561 38.67 27.87 12.50
CA LYS A 561 38.90 27.20 11.21
C LYS A 561 38.01 27.70 10.06
N LYS A 562 36.95 28.47 10.36
CA LYS A 562 36.00 28.97 9.35
C LYS A 562 36.55 30.07 8.44
N THR A 563 37.73 30.60 8.72
CA THR A 563 38.33 31.71 7.97
C THR A 563 39.11 31.29 6.71
N GLU A 564 39.26 29.99 6.40
CA GLU A 564 40.19 29.54 5.34
C GLU A 564 39.61 28.67 4.21
N LYS A 565 38.32 28.31 4.18
CA LYS A 565 37.76 27.52 3.07
C LYS A 565 36.42 28.06 2.58
N SER A 566 36.50 29.10 1.77
CA SER A 566 35.55 29.36 0.67
C SER A 566 36.27 29.05 -0.63
N ASP A 567 35.54 28.53 -1.61
CA ASP A 567 35.96 28.35 -3.02
C ASP A 567 36.65 27.02 -3.36
N THR A 568 35.94 25.91 -3.21
CA THR A 568 36.05 24.81 -4.19
C THR A 568 34.79 23.94 -4.12
N ASN A 569 33.94 23.98 -5.15
CA ASN A 569 33.11 22.86 -5.66
C ASN A 569 31.95 23.33 -6.55
N SER A 570 32.25 23.81 -7.76
CA SER A 570 31.26 23.99 -8.84
C SER A 570 31.25 22.83 -9.85
N THR A 571 32.38 22.11 -9.98
CA THR A 571 32.57 21.08 -11.03
C THR A 571 32.07 19.68 -10.65
N GLN A 572 32.16 19.31 -9.36
CA GLN A 572 31.58 18.04 -8.85
C GLN A 572 30.03 18.05 -8.88
N MET A 573 29.42 19.24 -8.85
CA MET A 573 27.98 19.45 -8.85
C MET A 573 27.33 18.99 -10.16
N VAL A 574 27.93 19.33 -11.30
CA VAL A 574 27.38 19.01 -12.64
C VAL A 574 27.48 17.52 -12.94
N GLN A 575 28.60 16.88 -12.58
CA GLN A 575 28.77 15.43 -12.75
C GLN A 575 27.83 14.63 -11.84
N PHE A 576 27.59 15.07 -10.60
CA PHE A 576 26.64 14.44 -9.70
C PHE A 576 25.19 14.58 -10.17
N TRP A 577 24.76 15.76 -10.67
CA TRP A 577 23.43 15.96 -11.24
C TRP A 577 23.21 15.14 -12.52
N PHE A 578 24.25 14.98 -13.36
CA PHE A 578 24.19 14.12 -14.55
C PHE A 578 24.08 12.64 -14.16
N LEU A 579 24.84 12.18 -13.15
CA LEU A 579 24.72 10.82 -12.61
C LEU A 579 23.36 10.57 -11.94
N LEU A 580 22.86 11.54 -11.15
CA LEU A 580 21.56 11.48 -10.47
C LEU A 580 20.42 11.44 -11.49
N MET A 581 20.44 12.27 -12.53
CA MET A 581 19.41 12.27 -13.58
C MET A 581 19.46 11.00 -14.44
N THR A 582 20.64 10.44 -14.70
CA THR A 582 20.78 9.16 -15.43
C THR A 582 20.46 7.93 -14.56
N MET A 583 20.65 8.01 -13.23
CA MET A 583 20.22 6.99 -12.28
C MET A 583 18.70 7.04 -12.04
N LEU A 584 18.14 8.24 -11.83
CA LEU A 584 16.70 8.45 -11.73
C LEU A 584 16.02 7.98 -13.02
N SER A 585 16.56 8.26 -14.22
CA SER A 585 15.97 7.78 -15.47
C SER A 585 16.10 6.27 -15.71
N LYS A 586 17.02 5.56 -15.03
CA LYS A 586 17.18 4.09 -15.14
C LYS A 586 16.44 3.31 -14.04
N ILE A 587 16.23 3.90 -12.87
CA ILE A 587 15.49 3.30 -11.74
C ILE A 587 14.01 3.71 -11.77
N LEU A 588 13.70 4.99 -12.04
CA LEU A 588 12.32 5.43 -12.20
C LEU A 588 11.70 5.00 -13.52
N ASN A 589 12.40 4.75 -14.63
CA ASN A 589 11.71 4.28 -15.84
C ASN A 589 10.98 2.94 -15.63
N PRO A 590 11.59 1.88 -15.08
CA PRO A 590 10.86 0.63 -14.85
C PRO A 590 9.87 0.73 -13.68
N LEU A 591 10.16 1.48 -12.61
CA LEU A 591 9.25 1.64 -11.47
C LEU A 591 8.08 2.59 -11.76
N LEU A 592 8.29 3.67 -12.52
CA LEU A 592 7.23 4.51 -13.08
C LEU A 592 6.54 3.77 -14.19
N VAL A 593 7.18 3.02 -15.09
CA VAL A 593 6.45 2.24 -16.11
C VAL A 593 5.64 1.13 -15.46
N ILE A 594 6.07 0.49 -14.37
CA ILE A 594 5.23 -0.47 -13.63
C ILE A 594 4.14 0.25 -12.86
N SER A 595 4.42 1.32 -12.09
CA SER A 595 3.38 2.11 -11.43
C SER A 595 2.47 2.85 -12.40
N PHE A 596 2.91 3.15 -13.62
CA PHE A 596 2.18 3.83 -14.70
C PHE A 596 1.44 2.82 -15.57
N LEU A 597 1.93 1.59 -15.74
CA LEU A 597 1.16 0.47 -16.31
C LEU A 597 0.15 -0.06 -15.28
N PHE A 598 0.46 0.00 -14.00
CA PHE A 598 -0.46 -0.29 -12.89
C PHE A 598 -1.46 0.86 -12.70
N TYR A 599 -1.05 2.13 -12.85
CA TYR A 599 -1.93 3.30 -12.92
C TYR A 599 -2.76 3.31 -14.19
N ILE A 600 -2.23 2.91 -15.34
CA ILE A 600 -3.00 2.73 -16.59
C ILE A 600 -3.96 1.56 -16.43
N ASN A 601 -3.59 0.46 -15.77
CA ASN A 601 -4.51 -0.64 -15.48
C ASN A 601 -5.58 -0.24 -14.44
N LEU A 602 -5.25 0.51 -13.37
CA LEU A 602 -6.22 1.03 -12.39
C LEU A 602 -7.10 2.16 -12.98
N SER A 603 -6.53 3.03 -13.80
CA SER A 603 -7.22 4.16 -14.44
C SER A 603 -8.05 3.74 -15.65
N ARG A 604 -7.69 2.65 -16.34
CA ARG A 604 -8.54 2.01 -17.36
C ARG A 604 -9.66 1.18 -16.77
N SER A 605 -9.59 0.81 -15.49
CA SER A 605 -10.54 -0.13 -14.87
C SER A 605 -11.86 0.50 -14.40
N GLN A 606 -12.09 1.80 -14.56
CA GLN A 606 -13.43 2.36 -14.32
C GLN A 606 -14.10 2.70 -15.65
N SER A 607 -15.07 1.85 -16.00
CA SER A 607 -15.98 2.04 -17.13
C SER A 607 -16.66 3.42 -17.03
N ILE A 608 -16.87 4.10 -18.16
CA ILE A 608 -17.63 5.36 -18.23
C ILE A 608 -19.03 5.15 -17.63
N ALA A 609 -19.61 3.99 -17.85
CA ALA A 609 -20.87 3.54 -17.26
C ALA A 609 -20.87 3.60 -15.73
N TYR A 610 -19.76 3.21 -15.08
CA TYR A 610 -19.62 3.27 -13.62
C TYR A 610 -19.58 4.72 -13.12
N LYS A 611 -18.85 5.61 -13.79
CA LYS A 611 -18.81 7.03 -13.43
C LYS A 611 -20.18 7.69 -13.58
N LYS A 612 -20.89 7.38 -14.66
CA LYS A 612 -22.25 7.88 -14.91
C LYS A 612 -23.27 7.33 -13.92
N CYS A 613 -23.15 6.07 -13.50
CA CYS A 613 -23.93 5.50 -12.41
C CYS A 613 -23.80 6.32 -11.10
N LEU A 614 -22.58 6.74 -10.75
CA LEU A 614 -22.36 7.59 -9.57
C LEU A 614 -23.01 8.97 -9.74
N GLU A 615 -22.85 9.61 -10.90
CA GLU A 615 -23.50 10.90 -11.21
C GLU A 615 -25.02 10.82 -11.10
N TYR A 616 -25.64 9.79 -11.69
CA TYR A 616 -27.09 9.57 -11.62
C TYR A 616 -27.58 9.21 -10.21
N SER A 617 -26.72 8.64 -9.37
CA SER A 617 -27.07 8.34 -7.99
C SER A 617 -27.24 9.58 -7.11
N GLU A 618 -26.69 10.73 -7.50
CA GLU A 618 -26.91 11.99 -6.77
C GLU A 618 -28.39 12.41 -6.81
N ALA A 619 -29.11 12.06 -7.87
CA ALA A 619 -30.55 12.30 -8.00
C ALA A 619 -31.42 11.49 -7.01
N VAL A 620 -30.81 10.63 -6.17
CA VAL A 620 -31.48 9.91 -5.07
C VAL A 620 -31.79 10.81 -3.87
N TYR A 621 -31.05 11.90 -3.75
CA TYR A 621 -30.97 12.67 -2.52
C TYR A 621 -31.66 14.03 -2.66
N GLN A 622 -32.60 14.34 -1.78
CA GLN A 622 -33.20 15.66 -1.68
C GLN A 622 -32.75 16.34 -0.38
N LYS A 623 -32.39 17.63 -0.47
CA LYS A 623 -32.10 18.46 0.70
C LYS A 623 -33.42 18.96 1.28
N GLU A 624 -33.74 18.54 2.50
CA GLU A 624 -34.81 19.16 3.29
C GLU A 624 -34.21 20.05 4.37
N ASP A 625 -34.66 21.29 4.40
CA ASP A 625 -34.29 22.26 5.43
C ASP A 625 -35.21 22.08 6.64
N TYR A 626 -34.63 21.93 7.82
CA TYR A 626 -35.40 21.88 9.07
C TYR A 626 -34.82 22.83 10.12
N VAL A 627 -35.71 23.37 10.94
CA VAL A 627 -35.35 24.32 12.00
C VAL A 627 -35.04 23.53 13.27
N GLY A 628 -33.78 23.60 13.72
CA GLY A 628 -33.35 22.98 14.97
C GLY A 628 -33.98 23.66 16.19
N GLY A 629 -34.63 22.89 17.05
CA GLY A 629 -35.18 23.39 18.31
C GLY A 629 -34.10 23.58 19.38
N ARG A 630 -33.52 24.79 19.47
CA ARG A 630 -32.98 25.43 20.70
C ARG A 630 -32.38 26.79 20.34
N ILE A 631 -32.97 27.87 20.91
CA ILE A 631 -32.52 29.27 21.15
C ILE A 631 -31.76 30.04 20.03
N ILE A 632 -31.09 29.39 19.10
CA ILE A 632 -30.48 29.95 17.88
C ILE A 632 -31.11 29.22 16.69
N LYS A 633 -31.87 29.95 15.86
CA LYS A 633 -32.43 29.42 14.60
C LYS A 633 -31.31 29.21 13.58
N GLU A 634 -30.55 28.13 13.71
CA GLU A 634 -29.74 27.61 12.60
C GLU A 634 -30.63 26.71 11.72
N THR A 635 -30.79 27.11 10.45
CA THR A 635 -31.37 26.24 9.42
C THR A 635 -30.32 25.21 9.05
N ARG A 636 -30.57 23.93 9.34
CA ARG A 636 -29.71 22.82 8.92
C ARG A 636 -30.42 22.06 7.81
N SER A 637 -29.67 21.71 6.76
CA SER A 637 -30.16 20.87 5.67
C SER A 637 -29.81 19.41 5.96
N LYS A 638 -30.80 18.52 5.95
CA LYS A 638 -30.58 17.06 6.00
C LYS A 638 -30.78 16.50 4.60
N ILE A 639 -29.82 15.71 4.16
CA ILE A 639 -29.95 14.96 2.90
C ILE A 639 -30.73 13.68 3.22
N MET A 640 -31.94 13.55 2.67
CA MET A 640 -32.77 12.35 2.84
C MET A 640 -32.88 11.55 1.53
N PRO A 641 -32.67 10.22 1.54
CA PRO A 641 -32.88 9.38 0.37
C PRO A 641 -34.39 9.15 0.16
N GLN A 642 -34.92 9.59 -0.99
CA GLN A 642 -36.35 9.48 -1.33
C GLN A 642 -36.67 8.20 -2.08
N CYS A 643 -36.25 7.05 -1.55
CA CYS A 643 -36.37 5.79 -2.29
C CYS A 643 -37.08 4.68 -1.51
N ALA A 644 -37.72 3.78 -2.25
CA ALA A 644 -38.57 2.73 -1.70
C ALA A 644 -37.96 1.36 -2.00
N LEU A 645 -36.95 0.96 -1.24
CA LEU A 645 -36.39 -0.40 -1.29
C LEU A 645 -37.23 -1.32 -0.41
N PHE A 646 -37.92 -2.27 -1.04
CA PHE A 646 -38.66 -3.31 -0.33
C PHE A 646 -37.93 -4.64 -0.49
N ASP A 647 -37.06 -4.97 0.46
CA ASP A 647 -36.38 -6.26 0.46
C ASP A 647 -37.12 -7.25 1.36
N ASN A 648 -37.82 -8.21 0.73
CA ASN A 648 -38.44 -9.32 1.43
C ASN A 648 -37.90 -10.61 0.80
N PRO A 649 -37.11 -11.42 1.55
CA PRO A 649 -36.45 -12.60 1.00
C PRO A 649 -37.41 -13.77 0.66
N LEU A 650 -38.67 -13.69 1.08
CA LEU A 650 -39.70 -14.74 0.96
C LEU A 650 -40.73 -14.49 -0.17
N ILE A 651 -40.27 -14.14 -1.38
CA ILE A 651 -41.16 -13.94 -2.54
C ILE A 651 -41.28 -15.25 -3.34
N ILE A 652 -42.41 -15.96 -3.17
CA ILE A 652 -42.82 -17.13 -3.95
C ILE A 652 -43.93 -16.68 -4.91
N GLY A 653 -43.74 -16.89 -6.22
CA GLY A 653 -44.61 -16.35 -7.28
C GLY A 653 -44.32 -14.87 -7.61
N GLY A 654 -44.61 -14.44 -8.85
CA GLY A 654 -44.49 -13.03 -9.24
C GLY A 654 -45.45 -12.14 -8.41
N LYS A 655 -44.98 -10.97 -7.97
CA LYS A 655 -45.78 -10.00 -7.21
C LYS A 655 -45.87 -8.67 -7.96
N PRO A 656 -46.96 -7.89 -7.81
CA PRO A 656 -47.02 -6.52 -8.29
C PRO A 656 -45.87 -5.68 -7.71
N ALA A 657 -45.23 -4.88 -8.56
CA ALA A 657 -44.24 -3.90 -8.14
C ALA A 657 -44.91 -2.74 -7.39
N LYS A 658 -44.21 -2.16 -6.41
CA LYS A 658 -44.68 -0.96 -5.73
C LYS A 658 -44.22 0.30 -6.46
N LEU A 659 -44.94 1.41 -6.21
CA LEU A 659 -44.55 2.72 -6.73
C LEU A 659 -43.14 3.09 -6.24
N LYS A 660 -42.32 3.68 -7.12
CA LYS A 660 -40.89 4.03 -6.91
C LYS A 660 -39.92 2.84 -6.74
N GLU A 661 -40.39 1.60 -6.81
CA GLU A 661 -39.53 0.44 -6.55
C GLU A 661 -38.50 0.19 -7.66
N PHE A 662 -38.89 0.38 -8.93
CA PHE A 662 -38.02 0.20 -10.11
C PHE A 662 -38.06 1.45 -11.01
N PRO A 663 -37.38 2.54 -10.61
CA PRO A 663 -37.50 3.84 -11.27
C PRO A 663 -36.89 3.88 -12.69
N HIS A 664 -36.07 2.90 -13.04
CA HIS A 664 -35.44 2.77 -14.35
C HIS A 664 -36.23 1.89 -15.33
N MET A 665 -37.33 1.27 -14.89
CA MET A 665 -38.15 0.41 -15.74
C MET A 665 -38.83 1.21 -16.84
N ALA A 666 -38.74 0.74 -18.09
CA ALA A 666 -39.34 1.36 -19.26
C ALA A 666 -40.29 0.41 -19.97
N ALA A 667 -41.47 0.89 -20.38
CA ALA A 667 -42.36 0.20 -21.30
C ALA A 667 -42.18 0.77 -22.72
N ILE A 668 -42.06 -0.10 -23.72
CA ILE A 668 -41.82 0.26 -25.12
C ILE A 668 -43.08 -0.03 -25.93
N GLY A 669 -43.58 1.03 -26.57
CA GLY A 669 -44.80 1.06 -27.37
C GLY A 669 -44.52 1.11 -28.87
N PHE A 670 -45.30 0.36 -29.64
CA PHE A 670 -45.18 0.21 -31.09
C PHE A 670 -46.44 0.73 -31.80
N GLY A 671 -46.26 1.36 -32.97
CA GLY A 671 -47.35 1.88 -33.82
C GLY A 671 -46.81 2.27 -35.21
N MET A 672 -47.68 2.37 -36.22
CA MET A 672 -47.26 2.77 -37.56
C MET A 672 -47.12 4.29 -37.70
N SER A 673 -47.82 5.07 -36.87
CA SER A 673 -47.71 6.53 -36.74
C SER A 673 -47.87 6.99 -35.28
N GLU A 674 -47.45 8.23 -34.97
CA GLU A 674 -47.55 8.80 -33.60
C GLU A 674 -49.00 8.91 -33.07
N ASP A 675 -49.98 8.96 -33.97
CA ASP A 675 -51.42 9.14 -33.71
C ASP A 675 -52.25 7.84 -33.64
N GLU A 676 -51.62 6.67 -33.82
CA GLU A 676 -52.29 5.36 -33.70
C GLU A 676 -52.28 4.82 -32.25
N ASP A 677 -53.19 3.87 -31.98
CA ASP A 677 -53.21 3.12 -30.71
C ASP A 677 -51.89 2.39 -30.48
N ILE A 678 -51.15 2.83 -29.46
CA ILE A 678 -49.82 2.32 -29.13
C ILE A 678 -49.91 0.97 -28.42
N ALA A 679 -49.33 -0.07 -29.02
CA ALA A 679 -49.22 -1.39 -28.43
C ALA A 679 -47.96 -1.49 -27.56
N TRP A 680 -48.11 -1.64 -26.25
CA TRP A 680 -46.99 -1.84 -25.31
C TRP A 680 -46.56 -3.31 -25.29
N LEU A 681 -45.51 -3.65 -26.05
CA LEU A 681 -45.16 -5.05 -26.33
C LEU A 681 -43.80 -5.48 -25.77
N CYS A 682 -42.95 -4.53 -25.34
CA CYS A 682 -41.62 -4.82 -24.80
C CYS A 682 -41.30 -3.95 -23.59
N GLY A 683 -40.35 -4.42 -22.79
CA GLY A 683 -39.71 -3.69 -21.72
C GLY A 683 -38.34 -3.10 -22.13
N GLY A 684 -37.82 -2.23 -21.27
CA GLY A 684 -36.50 -1.64 -21.41
C GLY A 684 -36.00 -1.12 -20.07
N THR A 685 -34.77 -0.64 -20.08
CA THR A 685 -34.11 -0.03 -18.91
C THR A 685 -33.57 1.34 -19.27
N LEU A 686 -33.98 2.37 -18.54
CA LEU A 686 -33.38 3.70 -18.64
C LEU A 686 -31.94 3.64 -18.12
N ILE A 687 -30.97 4.06 -18.95
CA ILE A 687 -29.53 3.99 -18.62
C ILE A 687 -28.82 5.35 -18.74
N SER A 688 -29.53 6.38 -19.21
CA SER A 688 -29.13 7.80 -19.17
C SER A 688 -30.36 8.70 -19.37
N GLU A 689 -30.17 10.02 -19.50
CA GLU A 689 -31.22 11.01 -19.73
C GLU A 689 -32.01 10.78 -21.02
N ARG A 690 -31.42 10.13 -22.03
CA ARG A 690 -31.98 9.99 -23.38
C ARG A 690 -31.91 8.58 -23.96
N HIS A 691 -31.41 7.59 -23.21
CA HIS A 691 -31.15 6.27 -23.77
C HIS A 691 -31.78 5.15 -22.94
N VAL A 692 -32.42 4.20 -23.63
CA VAL A 692 -33.06 3.03 -23.06
C VAL A 692 -32.45 1.76 -23.66
N LEU A 693 -31.95 0.88 -22.80
CA LEU A 693 -31.45 -0.43 -23.15
C LEU A 693 -32.60 -1.42 -23.28
N THR A 694 -32.63 -2.20 -24.36
CA THR A 694 -33.66 -3.22 -24.61
C THR A 694 -33.10 -4.38 -25.45
N ALA A 695 -33.92 -5.37 -25.77
CA ALA A 695 -33.53 -6.47 -26.65
C ALA A 695 -33.59 -6.03 -28.12
N ALA A 696 -32.68 -6.50 -28.96
CA ALA A 696 -32.66 -6.14 -30.39
C ALA A 696 -33.92 -6.61 -31.12
N HIS A 697 -34.51 -7.74 -30.70
CA HIS A 697 -35.77 -8.18 -31.28
C HIS A 697 -36.95 -7.24 -30.98
N CYS A 698 -36.86 -6.40 -29.95
CA CYS A 698 -37.83 -5.36 -29.61
C CYS A 698 -37.70 -4.07 -30.45
N THR A 699 -36.91 -4.08 -31.52
CA THR A 699 -36.84 -2.95 -32.47
C THR A 699 -37.78 -3.10 -33.67
N VAL A 700 -38.45 -4.25 -33.81
CA VAL A 700 -39.38 -4.52 -34.91
C VAL A 700 -40.55 -5.37 -34.42
N SER A 701 -41.77 -4.85 -34.57
CA SER A 701 -43.03 -5.54 -34.29
C SER A 701 -43.94 -5.61 -35.53
N ARG A 702 -45.01 -6.42 -35.48
CA ARG A 702 -46.07 -6.42 -36.50
C ARG A 702 -46.82 -5.10 -36.56
N ASN A 703 -46.84 -4.35 -35.45
CA ASN A 703 -47.49 -3.05 -35.30
C ASN A 703 -46.60 -1.88 -35.75
N GLY A 704 -45.40 -2.13 -36.28
CA GLY A 704 -44.44 -1.10 -36.66
C GLY A 704 -43.18 -1.06 -35.77
N PRO A 705 -42.34 -0.02 -35.93
CA PRO A 705 -41.16 0.21 -35.09
C PRO A 705 -41.54 0.74 -33.69
N PRO A 706 -40.62 0.76 -32.71
CA PRO A 706 -40.85 1.39 -31.43
C PRO A 706 -41.05 2.90 -31.63
N GLN A 707 -42.17 3.44 -31.12
CA GLN A 707 -42.57 4.84 -31.27
C GLN A 707 -42.50 5.60 -29.95
N LYS A 708 -42.93 4.98 -28.84
CA LYS A 708 -43.03 5.66 -27.54
C LYS A 708 -42.40 4.82 -26.42
N VAL A 709 -41.80 5.50 -25.46
CA VAL A 709 -41.31 4.92 -24.21
C VAL A 709 -42.06 5.56 -23.04
N LYS A 710 -42.62 4.74 -22.15
CA LYS A 710 -43.27 5.18 -20.91
C LYS A 710 -42.41 4.82 -19.70
N LEU A 711 -42.19 5.80 -18.82
CA LEU A 711 -41.34 5.73 -17.63
C LEU A 711 -42.10 6.15 -16.38
N GLY A 712 -41.75 5.56 -15.22
CA GLY A 712 -42.28 5.93 -13.90
C GLY A 712 -43.66 5.35 -13.55
N ALA A 713 -44.27 4.61 -14.47
CA ALA A 713 -45.59 4.01 -14.30
C ALA A 713 -45.51 2.58 -13.74
N VAL A 714 -46.36 2.25 -12.76
CA VAL A 714 -46.58 0.87 -12.29
C VAL A 714 -47.71 0.19 -13.09
N ALA A 715 -48.59 0.99 -13.72
CA ALA A 715 -49.63 0.49 -14.61
C ALA A 715 -49.58 1.16 -15.98
N LEU A 716 -49.82 0.42 -17.07
CA LEU A 716 -49.77 0.96 -18.43
C LEU A 716 -50.85 2.01 -18.71
N ASN A 717 -51.95 2.03 -17.94
CA ASN A 717 -52.99 3.05 -18.00
C ASN A 717 -52.77 4.24 -17.05
N ASP A 718 -51.61 4.31 -16.38
CA ASP A 718 -51.27 5.39 -15.46
C ASP A 718 -51.08 6.72 -16.21
N THR A 719 -51.85 7.72 -15.81
CA THR A 719 -51.87 9.09 -16.36
C THR A 719 -51.44 10.15 -15.34
N ASN A 720 -50.88 9.74 -14.20
CA ASN A 720 -50.40 10.67 -13.18
C ASN A 720 -49.28 11.59 -13.70
N SER A 721 -49.16 12.76 -13.09
CA SER A 721 -48.20 13.81 -13.48
C SER A 721 -46.72 13.43 -13.37
N TYR A 722 -46.38 12.38 -12.60
CA TYR A 722 -45.00 11.87 -12.49
C TYR A 722 -44.62 10.90 -13.61
N VAL A 723 -45.58 10.41 -14.40
CA VAL A 723 -45.33 9.53 -15.54
C VAL A 723 -44.83 10.37 -16.71
N GLN A 724 -43.78 9.89 -17.40
CA GLN A 724 -43.27 10.54 -18.61
C GLN A 724 -43.36 9.60 -19.80
N ILE A 725 -43.93 10.09 -20.90
CA ILE A 725 -43.96 9.42 -22.19
C ILE A 725 -43.05 10.21 -23.15
N LYS A 726 -42.11 9.52 -23.79
CA LYS A 726 -41.12 10.10 -24.70
C LYS A 726 -41.19 9.40 -26.06
N SER A 727 -41.14 10.15 -27.16
CA SER A 727 -41.04 9.54 -28.50
C SER A 727 -39.63 9.00 -28.73
N VAL A 728 -39.53 7.91 -29.48
CA VAL A 728 -38.28 7.30 -29.92
C VAL A 728 -37.84 8.00 -31.21
N ASP A 729 -36.65 8.58 -31.19
CA ASP A 729 -36.04 9.24 -32.35
C ASP A 729 -35.39 8.21 -33.28
N LYS A 730 -34.58 7.32 -32.71
CA LYS A 730 -33.90 6.24 -33.43
C LYS A 730 -33.56 5.08 -32.51
N PHE A 731 -33.11 3.97 -33.10
CA PHE A 731 -32.58 2.84 -32.36
C PHE A 731 -31.33 2.28 -33.02
N VAL A 732 -30.45 1.67 -32.22
CA VAL A 732 -29.22 1.02 -32.67
C VAL A 732 -29.21 -0.40 -32.14
N ASN A 733 -29.25 -1.38 -33.05
CA ASN A 733 -29.04 -2.78 -32.73
C ASN A 733 -27.54 -3.09 -32.63
N HIS A 734 -27.15 -4.04 -31.80
CA HIS A 734 -25.78 -4.54 -31.81
C HIS A 734 -25.40 -5.02 -33.22
N PRO A 735 -24.23 -4.64 -33.78
CA PRO A 735 -23.87 -4.91 -35.18
C PRO A 735 -23.88 -6.39 -35.57
N GLU A 736 -23.60 -7.27 -34.61
CA GLU A 736 -23.56 -8.71 -34.81
C GLU A 736 -24.92 -9.41 -34.64
N TYR A 737 -25.98 -8.68 -34.28
CA TYR A 737 -27.32 -9.24 -34.17
C TYR A 737 -27.89 -9.55 -35.56
N LYS A 738 -28.21 -10.83 -35.82
CA LYS A 738 -28.74 -11.29 -37.11
C LYS A 738 -29.90 -12.26 -36.95
N ARG A 739 -31.11 -11.89 -37.37
CA ARG A 739 -32.27 -12.80 -37.42
C ARG A 739 -32.03 -13.93 -38.44
N PRO A 740 -32.43 -15.20 -38.16
CA PRO A 740 -33.20 -15.68 -37.01
C PRO A 740 -32.34 -16.10 -35.79
N LYS A 741 -31.02 -15.85 -35.79
CA LYS A 741 -30.14 -16.23 -34.67
C LYS A 741 -30.49 -15.42 -33.42
N LYS A 742 -30.29 -16.03 -32.25
CA LYS A 742 -30.59 -15.41 -30.94
C LYS A 742 -29.37 -14.77 -30.25
N TYR A 743 -28.22 -14.73 -30.91
CA TYR A 743 -26.99 -14.14 -30.36
C TYR A 743 -27.00 -12.61 -30.40
N ASN A 744 -26.37 -11.99 -29.40
CA ASN A 744 -26.18 -10.55 -29.29
C ASN A 744 -27.50 -9.76 -29.38
N ASP A 745 -28.56 -10.28 -28.76
CA ASP A 745 -29.90 -9.71 -28.78
C ASP A 745 -30.02 -8.53 -27.80
N ILE A 746 -29.39 -7.41 -28.17
CA ILE A 746 -29.34 -6.17 -27.37
C ILE A 746 -29.37 -4.94 -28.28
N ALA A 747 -30.10 -3.91 -27.87
CA ALA A 747 -30.28 -2.66 -28.61
C ALA A 747 -30.45 -1.45 -27.67
N ILE A 748 -30.18 -0.27 -28.21
CA ILE A 748 -30.33 1.01 -27.51
C ILE A 748 -31.33 1.88 -28.28
N LEU A 749 -32.36 2.38 -27.59
CA LEU A 749 -33.30 3.37 -28.11
C LEU A 749 -32.84 4.77 -27.70
N PHE A 750 -32.92 5.72 -28.63
CA PHE A 750 -32.65 7.13 -28.42
C PHE A 750 -33.98 7.88 -28.31
N LEU A 751 -34.17 8.63 -27.22
CA LEU A 751 -35.37 9.43 -26.98
C LEU A 751 -35.20 10.83 -27.61
N ASN A 752 -36.29 11.37 -28.15
CA ASN A 752 -36.29 12.68 -28.81
C ASN A 752 -35.97 13.86 -27.86
N SER A 753 -36.21 13.68 -26.57
CA SER A 753 -36.03 14.70 -25.54
C SER A 753 -35.55 14.07 -24.23
N PRO A 754 -34.79 14.81 -23.40
CA PRO A 754 -34.30 14.29 -22.14
C PRO A 754 -35.44 14.03 -21.16
N VAL A 755 -35.28 12.97 -20.37
CA VAL A 755 -36.15 12.57 -19.27
C VAL A 755 -35.82 13.42 -18.05
N VAL A 756 -36.84 13.92 -17.36
CA VAL A 756 -36.65 14.66 -16.11
C VAL A 756 -36.54 13.67 -14.95
N PHE A 757 -35.40 13.63 -14.26
CA PHE A 757 -35.21 12.71 -13.15
C PHE A 757 -36.06 13.09 -11.95
N SER A 758 -36.60 12.07 -11.29
CA SER A 758 -37.43 12.19 -10.10
C SER A 758 -37.32 10.92 -9.26
N PRO A 759 -37.84 10.87 -8.03
CA PRO A 759 -37.92 9.61 -7.28
C PRO A 759 -38.63 8.46 -8.01
N PHE A 760 -39.43 8.76 -9.04
CA PHE A 760 -40.14 7.79 -9.86
C PHE A 760 -39.38 7.37 -11.13
N ILE A 761 -38.45 8.20 -11.62
CA ILE A 761 -37.77 7.99 -12.91
C ILE A 761 -36.29 8.33 -12.77
N ARG A 762 -35.41 7.32 -12.86
CA ARG A 762 -33.95 7.46 -12.78
C ARG A 762 -33.25 6.37 -13.58
N PRO A 763 -32.03 6.61 -14.10
CA PRO A 763 -31.25 5.58 -14.76
C PRO A 763 -30.77 4.47 -13.82
N ALA A 764 -30.60 3.25 -14.34
CA ALA A 764 -29.92 2.16 -13.64
C ALA A 764 -28.43 2.10 -13.98
N CYS A 765 -27.67 1.44 -13.11
CA CYS A 765 -26.25 1.17 -13.31
C CYS A 765 -26.06 -0.08 -14.17
N LEU A 766 -24.98 -0.12 -14.96
CA LEU A 766 -24.64 -1.26 -15.80
C LEU A 766 -23.55 -2.11 -15.15
N ASN A 767 -23.72 -3.42 -15.15
CA ASN A 767 -22.71 -4.31 -14.60
C ASN A 767 -21.48 -4.33 -15.50
N SER A 768 -20.34 -3.85 -14.98
CA SER A 768 -19.06 -3.81 -15.71
C SER A 768 -18.06 -4.88 -15.26
N LEU A 769 -18.41 -5.68 -14.26
CA LEU A 769 -17.58 -6.78 -13.76
C LEU A 769 -18.02 -8.11 -14.40
N ASP A 770 -17.05 -8.86 -14.92
CA ASP A 770 -17.30 -10.17 -15.53
C ASP A 770 -17.47 -11.30 -14.51
N THR A 771 -17.06 -11.08 -13.26
CA THR A 771 -17.23 -12.04 -12.16
C THR A 771 -18.64 -11.97 -11.60
N MET A 772 -19.45 -13.00 -11.85
CA MET A 772 -20.82 -13.12 -11.33
C MET A 772 -20.82 -13.70 -9.91
N ASN A 773 -20.85 -12.83 -8.89
CA ASN A 773 -20.96 -13.22 -7.48
C ASN A 773 -22.42 -13.27 -6.96
N TYR A 774 -23.41 -13.31 -7.86
CA TYR A 774 -24.83 -13.24 -7.50
C TYR A 774 -25.53 -14.59 -7.65
N ASN A 775 -26.14 -15.08 -6.58
CA ASN A 775 -26.92 -16.33 -6.60
C ASN A 775 -28.36 -16.13 -7.12
N PHE A 776 -28.89 -14.92 -7.01
CA PHE A 776 -30.24 -14.58 -7.45
C PHE A 776 -30.29 -13.16 -8.01
N ALA A 777 -31.29 -12.90 -8.86
CA ALA A 777 -31.60 -11.58 -9.40
C ALA A 777 -33.11 -11.36 -9.48
N LYS A 778 -33.52 -10.10 -9.60
CA LYS A 778 -34.92 -9.70 -9.79
C LYS A 778 -35.14 -9.40 -11.27
N ALA A 779 -36.16 -9.99 -11.88
CA ALA A 779 -36.63 -9.61 -13.21
C ALA A 779 -37.92 -8.80 -13.08
N THR A 780 -38.11 -7.80 -13.94
CA THR A 780 -39.30 -6.94 -13.94
C THR A 780 -39.83 -6.73 -15.35
N GLY A 781 -41.16 -6.69 -15.50
CA GLY A 781 -41.80 -6.47 -16.80
C GLY A 781 -43.33 -6.41 -16.76
N PHE A 782 -43.92 -6.06 -17.90
CA PHE A 782 -45.36 -5.92 -18.13
C PHE A 782 -45.94 -7.13 -18.91
N GLY A 783 -45.20 -8.23 -18.96
CA GLY A 783 -45.55 -9.42 -19.70
C GLY A 783 -46.69 -10.24 -19.10
N LYS A 784 -47.08 -11.29 -19.84
CA LYS A 784 -48.15 -12.22 -19.46
C LYS A 784 -47.78 -13.01 -18.20
N GLN A 785 -48.77 -13.31 -17.37
CA GLN A 785 -48.54 -14.10 -16.15
C GLN A 785 -48.44 -15.60 -16.44
N ARG A 786 -49.10 -16.08 -17.50
CA ARG A 786 -49.03 -17.47 -17.95
C ARG A 786 -48.83 -17.56 -19.46
N PHE A 787 -48.20 -18.66 -19.89
CA PHE A 787 -48.07 -18.96 -21.30
C PHE A 787 -49.45 -19.25 -21.91
N GLY A 788 -49.88 -18.44 -22.89
CA GLY A 788 -51.17 -18.59 -23.57
C GLY A 788 -52.25 -17.57 -23.22
N ASP A 789 -51.99 -16.64 -22.27
CA ASP A 789 -52.93 -15.54 -21.98
C ASP A 789 -53.14 -14.66 -23.23
N ALA A 790 -54.35 -14.11 -23.41
CA ALA A 790 -54.70 -13.32 -24.60
C ALA A 790 -53.97 -11.96 -24.64
N GLU A 791 -53.81 -11.30 -23.48
CA GLU A 791 -53.21 -9.96 -23.35
C GLU A 791 -52.14 -9.93 -22.24
N GLY A 792 -51.20 -8.98 -22.33
CA GLY A 792 -50.21 -8.71 -21.28
C GLY A 792 -50.86 -8.11 -20.03
N ASN A 793 -50.13 -8.10 -18.92
CA ASN A 793 -50.65 -7.52 -17.68
C ASN A 793 -50.52 -5.99 -17.70
N PRO A 794 -51.60 -5.22 -17.47
CA PRO A 794 -51.48 -3.76 -17.38
C PRO A 794 -50.62 -3.31 -16.19
N ILE A 795 -50.30 -4.19 -15.24
CA ILE A 795 -49.53 -3.88 -14.02
C ILE A 795 -48.11 -4.46 -14.11
N LEU A 796 -47.11 -3.69 -13.67
CA LEU A 796 -45.72 -4.08 -13.55
C LEU A 796 -45.53 -5.16 -12.49
N PHE A 797 -44.91 -6.28 -12.86
CA PHE A 797 -44.61 -7.38 -11.95
C PHE A 797 -43.11 -7.51 -11.71
N LYS A 798 -42.77 -8.09 -10.56
CA LYS A 798 -41.39 -8.47 -10.19
C LYS A 798 -41.35 -9.94 -9.79
N VAL A 799 -40.27 -10.61 -10.16
CA VAL A 799 -39.99 -12.01 -9.79
C VAL A 799 -38.53 -12.18 -9.40
N LYS A 800 -38.27 -13.00 -8.38
CA LYS A 800 -36.92 -13.40 -7.97
C LYS A 800 -36.55 -14.69 -8.72
N LEU A 801 -35.45 -14.67 -9.46
CA LEU A 801 -34.93 -15.79 -10.25
C LEU A 801 -33.55 -16.19 -9.76
N ASN A 802 -33.25 -17.49 -9.79
CA ASN A 802 -31.92 -17.98 -9.48
C ASN A 802 -31.03 -17.83 -10.72
N ILE A 803 -29.77 -17.43 -10.51
CA ILE A 803 -28.78 -17.40 -11.58
C ILE A 803 -28.26 -18.83 -11.78
N ILE A 804 -28.29 -19.31 -13.02
CA ILE A 804 -27.92 -20.68 -13.36
C ILE A 804 -26.58 -20.65 -14.09
N GLN A 805 -25.63 -21.46 -13.61
CA GLN A 805 -24.33 -21.60 -14.25
C GLN A 805 -24.44 -22.18 -15.67
N LYS A 806 -23.53 -21.79 -16.55
CA LYS A 806 -23.56 -22.09 -17.99
C LYS A 806 -23.65 -23.60 -18.26
N ASP A 807 -22.85 -24.39 -17.58
CA ASP A 807 -22.75 -25.85 -17.67
C ASP A 807 -24.05 -26.57 -17.26
N ILE A 808 -24.74 -26.04 -16.25
CA ILE A 808 -26.05 -26.54 -15.82
C ILE A 808 -27.11 -26.11 -16.83
N CYS A 809 -27.09 -24.86 -17.27
CA CYS A 809 -28.08 -24.31 -18.19
C CYS A 809 -28.08 -25.03 -19.55
N GLU A 810 -26.90 -25.37 -20.08
CA GLU A 810 -26.76 -26.12 -21.34
C GLU A 810 -27.48 -27.48 -21.34
N LYS A 811 -27.64 -28.11 -20.17
CA LYS A 811 -28.33 -29.41 -20.04
C LYS A 811 -29.85 -29.30 -20.19
N TYR A 812 -30.42 -28.14 -19.90
CA TYR A 812 -31.87 -27.93 -19.86
C TYR A 812 -32.41 -27.17 -21.07
N ILE A 813 -31.56 -26.49 -21.84
CA ILE A 813 -31.97 -25.76 -23.04
C ILE A 813 -31.98 -26.68 -24.26
N VAL A 814 -33.13 -26.77 -24.93
CA VAL A 814 -33.26 -27.49 -26.21
C VAL A 814 -32.91 -26.54 -27.36
N PHE A 815 -31.71 -26.69 -27.92
CA PHE A 815 -31.23 -25.85 -29.01
C PHE A 815 -31.88 -26.21 -30.35
N ARG A 816 -32.61 -25.27 -30.94
CA ARG A 816 -32.92 -25.32 -32.38
C ARG A 816 -31.67 -24.92 -33.15
N LYS A 817 -31.04 -25.85 -33.88
CA LYS A 817 -29.80 -25.59 -34.66
C LYS A 817 -29.86 -24.35 -35.56
N ARG A 818 -31.05 -23.97 -36.07
CA ARG A 818 -31.26 -22.77 -36.89
C ARG A 818 -31.18 -21.45 -36.10
N GLU A 819 -31.54 -21.47 -34.83
CA GLU A 819 -31.64 -20.29 -33.95
C GLU A 819 -30.38 -20.13 -33.08
N MET A 820 -29.78 -21.25 -32.65
CA MET A 820 -28.57 -21.30 -31.81
C MET A 820 -27.58 -22.37 -32.31
N PRO A 821 -26.92 -22.17 -33.46
CA PRO A 821 -25.99 -23.14 -34.04
C PRO A 821 -24.77 -23.46 -33.15
N ASN A 822 -24.34 -22.52 -32.32
CA ASN A 822 -23.14 -22.64 -31.46
C ASN A 822 -23.49 -22.91 -29.98
N GLY A 823 -24.75 -23.27 -29.68
CA GLY A 823 -25.18 -23.44 -28.29
C GLY A 823 -25.14 -22.14 -27.48
N LEU A 824 -24.89 -22.25 -26.18
CA LEU A 824 -24.83 -21.11 -25.25
C LEU A 824 -23.44 -20.46 -25.31
N VAL A 825 -23.39 -19.14 -25.55
CA VAL A 825 -22.15 -18.37 -25.69
C VAL A 825 -21.97 -17.41 -24.51
N ASP A 826 -20.77 -16.86 -24.34
CA ASP A 826 -20.42 -16.07 -23.14
C ASP A 826 -21.16 -14.72 -23.07
N SER A 827 -21.67 -14.23 -24.21
CA SER A 827 -22.54 -13.05 -24.27
C SER A 827 -23.96 -13.29 -23.72
N MET A 828 -24.24 -14.49 -23.24
CA MET A 828 -25.52 -14.89 -22.65
C MET A 828 -25.39 -15.25 -21.18
N LEU A 829 -26.50 -15.13 -20.47
CA LEU A 829 -26.67 -15.62 -19.09
C LEU A 829 -28.03 -16.32 -18.97
N CYS A 830 -28.11 -17.20 -17.97
CA CYS A 830 -29.27 -18.04 -17.73
C CYS A 830 -29.82 -17.76 -16.33
N ALA A 831 -31.13 -17.52 -16.23
CA ALA A 831 -31.80 -17.35 -14.94
C ALA A 831 -33.18 -17.99 -14.98
N GLY A 832 -33.60 -18.56 -13.85
CA GLY A 832 -34.88 -19.25 -13.74
C GLY A 832 -34.97 -20.12 -12.49
N ASP A 833 -36.13 -20.70 -12.26
CA ASP A 833 -36.33 -21.71 -11.23
C ASP A 833 -36.48 -23.09 -11.90
N LEU A 834 -35.56 -24.01 -11.64
CA LEU A 834 -35.57 -25.34 -12.26
C LEU A 834 -36.74 -26.19 -11.80
N GLU A 835 -37.31 -25.92 -10.61
CA GLU A 835 -38.52 -26.59 -10.15
C GLU A 835 -39.78 -26.13 -10.90
N GLY A 836 -39.68 -25.04 -11.67
CA GLY A 836 -40.78 -24.40 -12.38
C GLY A 836 -41.50 -23.35 -11.54
N GLY A 837 -42.53 -22.72 -12.12
CA GLY A 837 -43.39 -21.75 -11.45
C GLY A 837 -42.88 -20.30 -11.38
N LYS A 838 -41.61 -20.03 -11.75
CA LYS A 838 -41.04 -18.67 -11.82
C LYS A 838 -40.20 -18.48 -13.08
N ASP A 839 -40.57 -17.52 -13.92
CA ASP A 839 -39.85 -17.16 -15.15
C ASP A 839 -40.30 -15.77 -15.64
N THR A 840 -39.55 -15.19 -16.57
CA THR A 840 -40.02 -14.09 -17.42
C THR A 840 -40.89 -14.61 -18.57
N CYS A 841 -41.85 -13.83 -19.06
CA CYS A 841 -42.76 -14.25 -20.12
C CYS A 841 -42.91 -13.26 -21.28
N GLN A 842 -43.79 -13.60 -22.24
CA GLN A 842 -44.11 -12.76 -23.39
C GLN A 842 -44.53 -11.36 -22.93
N GLY A 843 -43.83 -10.33 -23.39
CA GLY A 843 -44.03 -8.93 -22.99
C GLY A 843 -43.02 -8.42 -21.94
N ASP A 844 -42.20 -9.31 -21.35
CA ASP A 844 -41.05 -8.92 -20.51
C ASP A 844 -39.76 -8.75 -21.32
N SER A 845 -39.79 -9.09 -22.62
CA SER A 845 -38.67 -8.97 -23.55
C SER A 845 -38.06 -7.57 -23.51
N GLY A 846 -36.74 -7.50 -23.39
CA GLY A 846 -36.00 -6.24 -23.26
C GLY A 846 -35.99 -5.64 -21.86
N GLY A 847 -36.81 -6.14 -20.92
CA GLY A 847 -36.79 -5.73 -19.52
C GLY A 847 -35.50 -6.14 -18.79
N PRO A 848 -35.22 -5.52 -17.63
CA PRO A 848 -34.00 -5.78 -16.88
C PRO A 848 -34.05 -7.06 -16.04
N LEU A 849 -32.91 -7.76 -16.00
CA LEU A 849 -32.53 -8.65 -14.92
C LEU A 849 -31.50 -7.91 -14.04
N GLN A 850 -31.81 -7.72 -12.76
CA GLN A 850 -31.09 -6.77 -11.91
C GLN A 850 -30.90 -7.22 -10.47
N VAL A 851 -29.89 -6.64 -9.83
CA VAL A 851 -29.61 -6.77 -8.41
C VAL A 851 -29.59 -5.38 -7.77
N VAL A 852 -29.96 -5.29 -6.50
CA VAL A 852 -29.86 -4.04 -5.74
C VAL A 852 -28.39 -3.78 -5.43
N LEU A 853 -27.93 -2.54 -5.58
CA LEU A 853 -26.59 -2.12 -5.18
C LEU A 853 -26.59 -1.64 -3.73
N ASP A 854 -25.58 -2.06 -2.98
CA ASP A 854 -25.29 -1.49 -1.67
C ASP A 854 -24.67 -0.09 -1.83
N GLU A 855 -23.79 0.08 -2.82
CA GLU A 855 -23.19 1.35 -3.23
C GLU A 855 -23.16 1.47 -4.77
N PRO A 856 -23.62 2.60 -5.35
CA PRO A 856 -24.36 3.69 -4.71
C PRO A 856 -25.73 3.24 -4.16
N TYR A 857 -26.09 3.74 -2.97
CA TYR A 857 -27.30 3.34 -2.26
C TYR A 857 -28.55 3.61 -3.11
N CYS A 858 -29.45 2.63 -3.15
CA CYS A 858 -30.73 2.73 -3.84
C CYS A 858 -30.68 2.82 -5.37
N MET A 859 -29.60 2.28 -5.93
CA MET A 859 -29.45 2.03 -7.35
C MET A 859 -29.56 0.52 -7.65
N TYR A 860 -29.85 0.20 -8.90
CA TYR A 860 -29.90 -1.17 -9.38
C TYR A 860 -28.77 -1.41 -10.39
N ASN A 861 -28.13 -2.57 -10.29
CA ASN A 861 -27.15 -3.04 -11.26
C ASN A 861 -27.82 -3.98 -12.25
N ILE A 862 -27.83 -3.60 -13.53
CA ILE A 862 -28.40 -4.42 -14.61
C ILE A 862 -27.35 -5.43 -15.04
N ILE A 863 -27.62 -6.71 -14.75
CA ILE A 863 -26.73 -7.81 -15.09
C ILE A 863 -27.14 -8.49 -16.40
N GLY A 864 -28.41 -8.37 -16.79
CA GLY A 864 -28.94 -8.99 -18.01
C GLY A 864 -30.13 -8.25 -18.63
N VAL A 865 -30.34 -8.48 -19.93
CA VAL A 865 -31.51 -8.01 -20.69
C VAL A 865 -32.32 -9.21 -21.17
N THR A 866 -33.62 -9.27 -20.87
CA THR A 866 -34.51 -10.40 -21.21
C THR A 866 -34.54 -10.63 -22.72
N SER A 867 -34.10 -11.80 -23.20
CA SER A 867 -33.96 -12.09 -24.64
C SER A 867 -34.89 -13.20 -25.14
N PHE A 868 -34.75 -14.43 -24.63
CA PHE A 868 -35.44 -15.59 -25.20
C PHE A 868 -35.79 -16.64 -24.14
N GLY A 869 -36.94 -17.30 -24.32
CA GLY A 869 -37.40 -18.40 -23.47
C GLY A 869 -38.40 -19.27 -24.23
N ARG A 870 -38.53 -20.55 -23.85
CA ARG A 870 -39.38 -21.52 -24.56
C ARG A 870 -40.84 -21.47 -24.11
N LEU A 871 -41.08 -21.72 -22.83
CA LEU A 871 -42.40 -21.78 -22.19
C LEU A 871 -42.25 -21.23 -20.77
N CYS A 872 -42.93 -20.12 -20.47
CA CYS A 872 -42.75 -19.39 -19.23
C CYS A 872 -43.14 -20.25 -18.01
N GLY A 873 -42.24 -20.40 -17.05
CA GLY A 873 -42.54 -21.00 -15.75
C GLY A 873 -42.71 -22.51 -15.76
N MET A 874 -42.26 -23.22 -16.79
CA MET A 874 -42.21 -24.69 -16.77
C MET A 874 -40.98 -25.22 -16.03
N LYS A 875 -41.13 -26.40 -15.42
CA LYS A 875 -40.02 -27.14 -14.82
C LYS A 875 -38.91 -27.36 -15.85
N ASN A 876 -37.65 -27.19 -15.43
CA ASN A 876 -36.46 -27.38 -16.26
C ASN A 876 -36.41 -26.51 -17.55
N SER A 877 -37.01 -25.32 -17.55
CA SER A 877 -37.00 -24.40 -18.69
C SER A 877 -36.54 -23.01 -18.27
N PRO A 878 -35.23 -22.76 -18.12
CA PRO A 878 -34.74 -21.45 -17.71
C PRO A 878 -34.80 -20.41 -18.86
N GLY A 879 -34.87 -19.13 -18.48
CA GLY A 879 -34.85 -18.00 -19.40
C GLY A 879 -33.42 -17.59 -19.79
N LEU A 880 -33.26 -17.10 -21.02
CA LEU A 880 -32.01 -16.54 -21.55
C LEU A 880 -32.04 -15.02 -21.60
N TYR A 881 -30.94 -14.43 -21.15
CA TYR A 881 -30.73 -12.99 -21.14
C TYR A 881 -29.39 -12.65 -21.81
N SER A 882 -29.33 -11.49 -22.46
CA SER A 882 -28.08 -10.92 -22.96
C SER A 882 -27.26 -10.40 -21.77
N ARG A 883 -26.02 -10.87 -21.60
CA ARG A 883 -25.15 -10.54 -20.48
C ARG A 883 -24.61 -9.11 -20.62
N VAL A 884 -25.04 -8.21 -19.73
CA VAL A 884 -24.69 -6.77 -19.86
C VAL A 884 -23.18 -6.53 -19.78
N SER A 885 -22.44 -7.23 -18.89
CA SER A 885 -20.99 -7.06 -18.75
C SER A 885 -20.23 -7.26 -20.07
N HIS A 886 -20.70 -8.17 -20.92
CA HIS A 886 -20.12 -8.43 -22.23
C HIS A 886 -20.32 -7.29 -23.23
N PHE A 887 -21.38 -6.49 -23.06
CA PHE A 887 -21.75 -5.43 -23.98
C PHE A 887 -21.43 -4.02 -23.47
N VAL A 888 -20.89 -3.86 -22.25
CA VAL A 888 -20.61 -2.52 -21.68
C VAL A 888 -19.75 -1.67 -22.62
N SER A 889 -18.66 -2.22 -23.17
CA SER A 889 -17.80 -1.46 -24.09
C SER A 889 -18.53 -0.97 -25.33
N TRP A 890 -19.45 -1.78 -25.88
CA TRP A 890 -20.29 -1.36 -27.00
C TRP A 890 -21.29 -0.29 -26.57
N ILE A 891 -21.96 -0.47 -25.43
CA ILE A 891 -22.92 0.49 -24.88
C ILE A 891 -22.25 1.86 -24.68
N GLU A 892 -21.06 1.88 -24.09
CA GLU A 892 -20.28 3.10 -23.86
C GLU A 892 -19.93 3.79 -25.18
N SER A 893 -19.46 3.04 -26.18
CA SER A 893 -19.13 3.59 -27.50
C SER A 893 -20.31 4.21 -28.24
N VAL A 894 -21.54 3.83 -27.89
CA VAL A 894 -22.77 4.32 -28.55
C VAL A 894 -23.36 5.52 -27.80
N ILE A 895 -23.28 5.53 -26.46
CA ILE A 895 -23.97 6.50 -25.60
C ILE A 895 -23.05 7.63 -25.13
N TRP A 896 -21.78 7.30 -24.88
CA TRP A 896 -20.74 8.23 -24.44
C TRP A 896 -19.51 8.13 -25.35
N PRO A 897 -19.67 8.40 -26.67
CA PRO A 897 -18.61 8.25 -27.67
C PRO A 897 -17.43 9.21 -27.49
#